data_AF-A0A6P6Y1L3-F1
#
_entry.id   AF-A0A6P6Y1L3-F1
#
_cell.length_a   1.000
_cell.length_b   1.000
_cell.length_c   1.000
_cell.angle_alpha   90.00
_cell.angle_beta   90.00
_cell.angle_gamma   90.00
#
_symmetry.space_group_name_H-M   'P 1'
#
loop_
_entity.id
_entity.type
_entity.pdbx_description
1 polymer ?
#
loop_
_entity_poly.entity_id
_entity_poly.type
_entity_poly.pdbx_seq_one_letter_code
_entity_poly.pdbx_strand_id
1 'polypeptide(L)'
;MKSLSLFDQTYPYILIITTILIVFHNSLDCDFTFDDTSAIIKNRHVHTNETDWFRLFDVDYWGTPIQSEHSHKSYRPFTSLTFRWNHLLSSALNPYGFHLTNVCLHIIVSFICFEFLSSMLGLQNRWPACLFTLYFAIHPTKSEAVTSIVGRAELLCALFILISLFCYLKSAYISFAISVLLASYSKEQGMTAPAICIAIECLELMIRFKSSNHLPFRFRLWYSLWNLNMIKIIALITYTATLIGTRIYLTGSSLPIFTKFDNPASFEETPIRQLTYNYLLSLNVQLMLWPRWLCADWTMNSIPLVKTFDDPRNAWTAIFYLVFIILSSRAFYLAISCPSKRSSNIDRSNLLISLILIVILFIPASNLLFPVGFVLAERILYTPSIGFTALLAIGWLRIQNYFPRSRLIRFLLNLSTILMLVTFALRTYERNFDWRNDLTLFKSGLKVNPNNAKLYNNIGHYYERRGEWSEAIKYFRRAADKDREDIGSELNVARSLIRLNRLKEAEDLLWAIKPRVRTSILKNRMVPHYLNIWINLAHVISLNQTRLHEAENLYQEVLTIRSDFVDAYINLGELYIRKHLFDQAIETYEKALNRARHIDDGKKADLYYNLAVAKSLKLDHQQQKPNDLKLRSKLTEIVQDLMVAISINREHREAIINLAILLQKPEFPSDNQTEYRTFAINALRSYSRSNELESFQFNIAITLLDLGGPTNRMDAIHHFKRAAELKPDFRSALYNLALLYYDFKDYEQSLFYLNRTLEHHSNYTKALLLTADIYSRMGRLDDTEKTYAKVLEMDENNYEAIHNLCLIYKQTQRKKEQEKCLLMLNDFNLKSIL
;
A
#
# COMPACT_ATOMS: atom_id res chain seq x y z
N MET A 1 -7.03 -29.73 -49.18
CA MET A 1 -6.42 -29.29 -47.91
C MET A 1 -4.93 -29.14 -48.13
N LYS A 2 -4.42 -27.92 -48.38
CA LYS A 2 -2.97 -27.67 -48.28
C LYS A 2 -2.68 -27.51 -46.79
N SER A 3 -1.84 -28.37 -46.22
CA SER A 3 -1.34 -28.18 -44.86
C SER A 3 -0.60 -26.83 -44.84
N LEU A 4 -1.18 -25.84 -44.15
CA LEU A 4 -0.42 -24.67 -43.72
C LEU A 4 0.84 -25.19 -43.04
N SER A 5 2.00 -24.66 -43.44
CA SER A 5 3.28 -25.12 -42.89
C SER A 5 3.27 -24.92 -41.37
N LEU A 6 3.99 -25.76 -40.62
CA LEU A 6 4.13 -25.59 -39.16
C LEU A 6 4.63 -24.17 -38.80
N PHE A 7 5.35 -23.54 -39.74
CA PHE A 7 5.76 -22.14 -39.71
C PHE A 7 4.59 -21.14 -39.76
N ASP A 8 3.61 -21.31 -40.65
CA ASP A 8 2.44 -20.41 -40.76
C ASP A 8 1.57 -20.39 -39.50
N GLN A 9 1.64 -21.43 -38.66
CA GLN A 9 0.89 -21.52 -37.41
C GLN A 9 1.55 -20.79 -36.25
N THR A 10 2.88 -20.60 -36.28
CA THR A 10 3.64 -20.04 -35.14
C THR A 10 3.88 -18.53 -35.24
N TYR A 11 3.96 -17.97 -36.44
CA TYR A 11 4.17 -16.53 -36.67
C TYR A 11 3.21 -15.60 -35.89
N PRO A 12 1.89 -15.87 -35.80
CA PRO A 12 0.97 -15.00 -35.06
C PRO A 12 1.35 -14.83 -33.58
N TYR A 13 1.80 -15.91 -32.91
CA TYR A 13 2.18 -15.85 -31.50
C TYR A 13 3.47 -15.05 -31.31
N ILE A 14 4.47 -15.25 -32.18
CA ILE A 14 5.72 -14.49 -32.15
C ILE A 14 5.44 -13.01 -32.35
N LEU A 15 4.57 -12.66 -33.31
CA LEU A 15 4.17 -11.28 -33.56
C LEU A 15 3.46 -10.65 -32.35
N ILE A 16 2.55 -11.39 -31.71
CA ILE A 16 1.85 -10.92 -30.50
C ILE A 16 2.85 -10.69 -29.35
N ILE A 17 3.74 -11.65 -29.05
CA ILE A 17 4.75 -11.49 -27.99
C ILE A 17 5.64 -10.29 -28.28
N THR A 18 6.25 -10.26 -29.46
CA THR A 18 7.23 -9.21 -29.82
C THR A 18 6.59 -7.83 -29.78
N THR A 19 5.36 -7.68 -30.27
CA THR A 19 4.65 -6.39 -30.23
C THR A 19 4.35 -5.97 -28.79
N ILE A 20 3.86 -6.88 -27.94
CA ILE A 20 3.59 -6.58 -26.52
C ILE A 20 4.88 -6.18 -25.80
N LEU A 21 5.97 -6.92 -25.99
CA LEU A 21 7.25 -6.61 -25.37
C LEU A 21 7.78 -5.24 -25.83
N ILE A 22 7.66 -4.90 -27.12
CA ILE A 22 8.06 -3.57 -27.62
C ILE A 22 7.23 -2.46 -26.97
N VAL A 23 5.91 -2.63 -26.91
CA VAL A 23 4.98 -1.58 -26.43
C VAL A 23 5.06 -1.40 -24.91
N PHE A 24 5.32 -2.47 -24.15
CA PHE A 24 5.34 -2.45 -22.68
C PHE A 24 6.75 -2.55 -22.07
N HIS A 25 7.85 -2.54 -22.84
CA HIS A 25 9.18 -2.63 -22.21
C HIS A 25 9.43 -1.52 -21.20
N ASN A 26 8.97 -0.30 -21.48
CA ASN A 26 9.15 0.85 -20.59
C ASN A 26 8.27 0.80 -19.32
N SER A 27 7.27 -0.08 -19.25
CA SER A 27 6.51 -0.28 -18.00
C SER A 27 7.32 -1.05 -16.95
N LEU A 28 8.39 -1.74 -17.35
CA LEU A 28 9.23 -2.51 -16.42
C LEU A 28 10.07 -1.61 -15.50
N ASP A 29 10.35 -0.37 -15.94
CA ASP A 29 11.12 0.64 -15.21
C ASP A 29 10.22 1.60 -14.38
N CYS A 30 8.93 1.28 -14.24
CA CYS A 30 8.00 2.05 -13.42
C CYS A 30 8.14 1.71 -11.92
N ASP A 31 7.85 2.69 -11.06
CA ASP A 31 7.76 2.50 -9.62
C ASP A 31 6.38 1.96 -9.20
N PHE A 32 6.25 1.54 -7.93
CA PHE A 32 4.93 1.36 -7.33
C PHE A 32 4.19 2.69 -7.30
N THR A 33 3.02 2.77 -7.90
CA THR A 33 2.26 4.02 -8.01
C THR A 33 0.82 3.89 -7.51
N PHE A 34 0.30 4.98 -6.96
CA PHE A 34 -1.09 5.14 -6.56
C PHE A 34 -1.58 3.98 -5.67
N ASP A 35 -2.51 3.16 -6.18
CA ASP A 35 -3.13 2.04 -5.46
C ASP A 35 -2.12 0.93 -5.10
N ASP A 36 -1.00 0.82 -5.81
CA ASP A 36 0.04 -0.20 -5.55
C ASP A 36 0.62 -0.05 -4.14
N THR A 37 0.73 1.18 -3.64
CA THR A 37 1.24 1.43 -2.30
C THR A 37 0.33 0.82 -1.23
N SER A 38 -0.99 0.91 -1.41
CA SER A 38 -1.96 0.41 -0.43
C SER A 38 -2.16 -1.10 -0.54
N ALA A 39 -2.26 -1.63 -1.76
CA ALA A 39 -2.53 -3.04 -1.98
C ALA A 39 -1.30 -3.95 -1.74
N ILE A 40 -0.11 -3.42 -1.95
CA ILE A 40 1.16 -4.16 -1.87
C ILE A 40 1.96 -3.60 -0.69
N ILE A 41 2.64 -2.47 -0.85
CA ILE A 41 3.66 -1.98 0.10
C ILE A 41 3.16 -1.92 1.54
N LYS A 42 1.99 -1.32 1.78
CA LYS A 42 1.40 -1.16 3.11
C LYS A 42 0.62 -2.39 3.60
N ASN A 43 0.35 -3.34 2.71
CA ASN A 43 -0.42 -4.52 3.04
C ASN A 43 0.47 -5.58 3.70
N ARG A 44 0.46 -5.60 5.04
CA ARG A 44 1.23 -6.55 5.84
C ARG A 44 1.02 -8.02 5.46
N HIS A 45 -0.16 -8.37 4.95
CA HIS A 45 -0.50 -9.75 4.59
C HIS A 45 0.18 -10.22 3.29
N VAL A 46 0.74 -9.28 2.50
CA VAL A 46 1.52 -9.57 1.28
C VAL A 46 3.00 -9.83 1.61
N HIS A 47 3.56 -9.17 2.63
CA HIS A 47 5.01 -9.18 2.89
C HIS A 47 5.46 -10.02 4.08
N THR A 48 4.56 -10.41 4.98
CA THR A 48 4.95 -11.16 6.18
C THR A 48 4.91 -12.67 5.96
N ASN A 49 6.04 -13.34 6.19
CA ASN A 49 6.13 -14.81 6.19
C ASN A 49 5.48 -15.45 7.43
N GLU A 50 5.24 -14.65 8.47
CA GLU A 50 4.69 -15.11 9.76
C GLU A 50 3.16 -15.22 9.77
N THR A 51 2.47 -14.65 8.77
CA THR A 51 1.01 -14.80 8.68
C THR A 51 0.66 -16.14 8.07
N ASP A 52 -0.28 -16.84 8.71
CA ASP A 52 -0.96 -18.00 8.13
C ASP A 52 -1.45 -17.63 6.72
N TRP A 53 -1.10 -18.46 5.73
CA TRP A 53 -1.41 -18.25 4.31
C TRP A 53 -2.89 -18.01 4.07
N PHE A 54 -3.74 -18.60 4.91
CA PHE A 54 -5.19 -18.50 4.81
C PHE A 54 -5.75 -17.15 5.29
N ARG A 55 -4.99 -16.32 6.03
CA ARG A 55 -5.48 -15.00 6.47
C ARG A 55 -5.77 -14.04 5.33
N LEU A 56 -5.21 -14.26 4.14
CA LEU A 56 -5.56 -13.48 2.94
C LEU A 56 -7.03 -13.67 2.52
N PHE A 57 -7.70 -14.73 3.01
CA PHE A 57 -9.13 -14.97 2.80
C PHE A 57 -10.02 -14.29 3.85
N ASP A 58 -9.45 -13.73 4.91
CA ASP A 58 -10.19 -13.03 5.99
C ASP A 58 -10.11 -11.51 5.88
N VAL A 59 -9.30 -11.00 4.94
CA VAL A 59 -9.10 -9.57 4.69
C VAL A 59 -9.59 -9.18 3.30
N ASP A 60 -9.87 -7.90 3.13
CA ASP A 60 -10.09 -7.33 1.82
C ASP A 60 -8.78 -7.14 1.05
N TYR A 61 -8.92 -6.75 -0.21
CA TYR A 61 -7.82 -6.51 -1.15
C TYR A 61 -6.73 -5.56 -0.62
N TRP A 62 -7.07 -4.67 0.31
CA TRP A 62 -6.18 -3.67 0.89
C TRP A 62 -5.56 -4.10 2.23
N GLY A 63 -5.92 -5.28 2.73
CA GLY A 63 -5.40 -5.84 3.98
C GLY A 63 -6.23 -5.51 5.23
N THR A 64 -7.43 -4.96 5.07
CA THR A 64 -8.35 -4.68 6.19
C THR A 64 -9.24 -5.89 6.45
N PRO A 65 -9.50 -6.32 7.70
CA PRO A 65 -10.40 -7.43 7.99
C PRO A 65 -11.77 -7.27 7.30
N ILE A 66 -12.21 -8.29 6.56
CA ILE A 66 -13.36 -8.17 5.65
C ILE A 66 -14.67 -7.82 6.37
N GLN A 67 -14.79 -8.20 7.64
CA GLN A 67 -15.96 -7.92 8.48
C GLN A 67 -15.94 -6.52 9.10
N SER A 68 -14.81 -5.81 9.07
CA SER A 68 -14.69 -4.45 9.61
C SER A 68 -15.63 -3.47 8.88
N GLU A 69 -16.12 -2.46 9.60
CA GLU A 69 -16.86 -1.32 9.02
C GLU A 69 -15.97 -0.46 8.12
N HIS A 70 -14.65 -0.45 8.37
CA HIS A 70 -13.67 0.28 7.58
C HIS A 70 -13.20 -0.48 6.33
N SER A 71 -13.63 -1.73 6.16
CA SER A 71 -13.29 -2.51 4.97
C SER A 71 -14.00 -1.98 3.74
N HIS A 72 -13.27 -1.94 2.62
CA HIS A 72 -13.83 -1.58 1.31
C HIS A 72 -14.67 -2.72 0.69
N LYS A 73 -14.76 -3.88 1.37
CA LYS A 73 -15.47 -5.10 0.92
C LYS A 73 -15.00 -5.65 -0.43
N SER A 74 -13.84 -5.20 -0.90
CA SER A 74 -13.20 -5.69 -2.12
C SER A 74 -12.55 -7.05 -1.87
N TYR A 75 -13.32 -8.12 -2.02
CA TYR A 75 -12.85 -9.49 -1.82
C TYR A 75 -12.12 -10.03 -3.07
N ARG A 76 -10.77 -10.09 -3.01
CA ARG A 76 -9.88 -10.51 -4.12
C ARG A 76 -8.66 -11.33 -3.65
N PRO A 77 -8.88 -12.40 -2.85
CA PRO A 77 -7.79 -13.11 -2.17
C PRO A 77 -6.79 -13.76 -3.14
N PHE A 78 -7.23 -14.22 -4.31
CA PHE A 78 -6.33 -14.85 -5.28
C PHE A 78 -5.35 -13.83 -5.88
N THR A 79 -5.81 -12.61 -6.17
CA THR A 79 -4.92 -11.54 -6.65
C THR A 79 -3.88 -11.18 -5.59
N SER A 80 -4.31 -10.99 -4.34
CA SER A 80 -3.39 -10.70 -3.22
C SER A 80 -2.38 -11.83 -2.98
N LEU A 81 -2.81 -13.09 -3.15
CA LEU A 81 -1.93 -14.25 -3.09
C LEU A 81 -0.84 -14.19 -4.17
N THR A 82 -1.18 -13.78 -5.40
CA THR A 82 -0.15 -13.62 -6.45
C THR A 82 0.85 -12.51 -6.14
N PHE A 83 0.47 -11.45 -5.44
CA PHE A 83 1.42 -10.43 -4.97
C PHE A 83 2.37 -11.01 -3.92
N ARG A 84 1.84 -11.82 -2.99
CA ARG A 84 2.65 -12.50 -1.97
C ARG A 84 3.65 -13.47 -2.61
N TRP A 85 3.23 -14.28 -3.59
CA TRP A 85 4.16 -15.14 -4.34
C TRP A 85 5.23 -14.34 -5.07
N ASN A 86 4.86 -13.21 -5.69
CA ASN A 86 5.82 -12.35 -6.38
C ASN A 86 6.86 -11.75 -5.41
N HIS A 87 6.42 -11.35 -4.21
CA HIS A 87 7.30 -10.84 -3.17
C HIS A 87 8.27 -11.93 -2.68
N LEU A 88 7.77 -13.13 -2.40
CA LEU A 88 8.57 -14.28 -1.95
C LEU A 88 9.68 -14.65 -2.94
N LEU A 89 9.39 -14.59 -4.24
CA LEU A 89 10.38 -14.94 -5.28
C LEU A 89 11.51 -13.91 -5.41
N SER A 90 11.25 -12.63 -5.12
CA SER A 90 12.24 -11.56 -5.29
C SER A 90 12.93 -11.12 -4.01
N SER A 91 12.53 -11.67 -2.85
CA SER A 91 13.02 -11.36 -1.48
C SER A 91 12.94 -9.88 -1.06
N ALA A 92 12.61 -8.97 -1.98
CA ALA A 92 12.59 -7.52 -1.81
C ALA A 92 11.36 -6.91 -2.51
N LEU A 93 10.97 -5.70 -2.11
CA LEU A 93 9.94 -4.91 -2.80
C LEU A 93 10.52 -4.29 -4.09
N ASN A 94 10.79 -5.12 -5.10
CA ASN A 94 11.28 -4.66 -6.40
C ASN A 94 10.13 -4.52 -7.41
N PRO A 95 9.76 -3.31 -7.85
CA PRO A 95 8.67 -3.08 -8.81
C PRO A 95 8.81 -3.87 -10.12
N TYR A 96 10.05 -4.03 -10.62
CA TYR A 96 10.34 -4.66 -11.91
C TYR A 96 9.71 -6.06 -12.02
N GLY A 97 9.86 -6.89 -10.99
CA GLY A 97 9.30 -8.25 -10.99
C GLY A 97 7.78 -8.29 -11.00
N PHE A 98 7.14 -7.28 -10.42
CA PHE A 98 5.68 -7.16 -10.42
C PHE A 98 5.14 -6.72 -11.78
N HIS A 99 5.79 -5.74 -12.42
CA HIS A 99 5.46 -5.31 -13.78
C HIS A 99 5.71 -6.43 -14.80
N LEU A 100 6.84 -7.14 -14.69
CA LEU A 100 7.14 -8.28 -15.56
C LEU A 100 6.05 -9.36 -15.49
N THR A 101 5.56 -9.66 -14.29
CA THR A 101 4.46 -10.62 -14.10
C THR A 101 3.19 -10.16 -14.80
N ASN A 102 2.85 -8.87 -14.75
CA ASN A 102 1.69 -8.33 -15.46
C ASN A 102 1.86 -8.40 -16.98
N VAL A 103 3.05 -8.08 -17.51
CA VAL A 103 3.35 -8.22 -18.95
C VAL A 103 3.23 -9.68 -19.39
N CYS A 104 3.78 -10.63 -18.62
CA CYS A 104 3.64 -12.06 -18.89
C CYS A 104 2.18 -12.53 -18.88
N LEU A 105 1.40 -12.10 -17.88
CA LEU A 105 -0.04 -12.39 -17.81
C LEU A 105 -0.78 -11.79 -19.01
N HIS A 106 -0.44 -10.58 -19.43
CA HIS A 106 -1.04 -9.93 -20.59
C HIS A 106 -0.74 -10.67 -21.90
N ILE A 107 0.48 -11.21 -22.06
CA ILE A 107 0.83 -12.09 -23.19
C ILE A 107 -0.05 -13.35 -23.18
N ILE A 108 -0.19 -14.02 -22.03
CA ILE A 108 -1.01 -15.24 -21.90
C ILE A 108 -2.48 -14.94 -22.22
N VAL A 109 -3.04 -13.85 -21.68
CA VAL A 109 -4.41 -13.43 -21.99
C VAL A 109 -4.57 -13.14 -23.49
N SER A 110 -3.60 -12.48 -24.11
CA SER A 110 -3.61 -12.17 -25.55
C SER A 110 -3.55 -13.44 -26.40
N PHE A 111 -2.81 -14.46 -25.99
CA PHE A 111 -2.80 -15.78 -26.66
C PHE A 111 -4.14 -16.47 -26.60
N ILE A 112 -4.76 -16.50 -25.43
CA ILE A 112 -6.08 -17.12 -25.27
C ILE A 112 -7.15 -16.31 -26.02
N CYS A 113 -7.02 -14.98 -26.06
CA CYS A 113 -7.86 -14.11 -26.88
C CYS A 113 -7.69 -14.41 -28.39
N PHE A 114 -6.46 -14.65 -28.86
CA PHE A 114 -6.19 -15.06 -30.24
C PHE A 114 -6.82 -16.41 -30.59
N GLU A 115 -6.72 -17.40 -29.70
CA GLU A 115 -7.41 -18.68 -29.86
C GLU A 115 -8.93 -18.48 -29.91
N PHE A 116 -9.45 -17.65 -29.02
CA PHE A 116 -10.87 -17.38 -28.92
C PHE A 116 -11.40 -16.74 -30.20
N LEU A 117 -10.75 -15.67 -30.69
CA LEU A 117 -11.11 -15.02 -31.96
C LEU A 117 -10.93 -15.94 -33.16
N SER A 118 -9.85 -16.73 -33.20
CA SER A 118 -9.61 -17.70 -34.29
C SER A 118 -10.72 -18.75 -34.36
N SER A 119 -11.08 -19.32 -33.21
CA SER A 119 -12.14 -20.34 -33.11
C SER A 119 -13.51 -19.76 -33.42
N MET A 120 -13.81 -18.56 -32.91
CA MET A 120 -15.08 -17.87 -33.11
C MET A 120 -15.29 -17.53 -34.59
N LEU A 121 -14.29 -16.94 -35.24
CA LEU A 121 -14.40 -16.51 -36.64
C LEU A 121 -14.32 -17.67 -37.65
N GLY A 122 -13.88 -18.87 -37.23
CA GLY A 122 -13.84 -20.07 -38.08
C GLY A 122 -12.98 -19.91 -39.33
N LEU A 123 -11.95 -19.07 -39.27
CA LEU A 123 -11.17 -18.66 -40.45
C LEU A 123 -10.12 -19.72 -40.80
N GLN A 124 -10.01 -20.05 -42.09
CA GLN A 124 -8.87 -20.81 -42.61
C GLN A 124 -7.56 -20.03 -42.48
N ASN A 125 -7.64 -18.70 -42.63
CA ASN A 125 -6.54 -17.77 -42.43
C ASN A 125 -6.67 -17.10 -41.05
N ARG A 126 -5.70 -17.32 -40.16
CA ARG A 126 -5.70 -16.77 -38.80
C ARG A 126 -5.22 -15.32 -38.69
N TRP A 127 -4.71 -14.72 -39.78
CA TRP A 127 -4.20 -13.35 -39.78
C TRP A 127 -5.22 -12.29 -39.30
N PRO A 128 -6.50 -12.31 -39.69
CA PRO A 128 -7.47 -11.34 -39.17
C PRO A 128 -7.65 -11.46 -37.65
N ALA A 129 -7.71 -12.69 -37.12
CA ALA A 129 -7.76 -12.90 -35.67
C ALA A 129 -6.49 -12.32 -34.99
N CYS A 130 -5.31 -12.52 -35.57
CA CYS A 130 -4.05 -11.96 -35.07
C CYS A 130 -4.09 -10.42 -35.05
N LEU A 131 -4.53 -9.77 -36.13
CA LEU A 131 -4.62 -8.31 -36.22
C LEU A 131 -5.53 -7.71 -35.13
N PHE A 132 -6.69 -8.33 -34.87
CA PHE A 132 -7.62 -7.84 -33.85
C PHE A 132 -7.23 -8.27 -32.42
N THR A 133 -6.44 -9.33 -32.25
CA THR A 133 -5.73 -9.58 -30.99
C THR A 133 -4.66 -8.53 -30.73
N LEU A 134 -3.90 -8.10 -31.75
CA LEU A 134 -2.97 -6.99 -31.61
C LEU A 134 -3.74 -5.74 -31.20
N TYR A 135 -4.86 -5.42 -31.86
CA TYR A 135 -5.72 -4.31 -31.45
C TYR A 135 -6.08 -4.38 -29.96
N PHE A 136 -6.48 -5.56 -29.47
CA PHE A 136 -6.74 -5.77 -28.04
C PHE A 136 -5.49 -5.50 -27.20
N ALA A 137 -4.36 -6.11 -27.55
CA ALA A 137 -3.15 -6.13 -26.74
C ALA A 137 -2.51 -4.74 -26.59
N ILE A 138 -2.47 -3.97 -27.68
CA ILE A 138 -1.79 -2.66 -27.71
C ILE A 138 -2.74 -1.47 -27.56
N HIS A 139 -4.01 -1.70 -27.21
CA HIS A 139 -4.96 -0.60 -27.01
C HIS A 139 -4.53 0.31 -25.84
N PRO A 140 -4.56 1.65 -25.95
CA PRO A 140 -4.08 2.53 -24.88
C PRO A 140 -4.79 2.38 -23.52
N THR A 141 -6.06 1.98 -23.52
CA THR A 141 -6.82 1.67 -22.29
C THR A 141 -6.27 0.44 -21.54
N LYS A 142 -5.38 -0.35 -22.14
CA LYS A 142 -4.69 -1.47 -21.46
C LYS A 142 -3.65 -1.01 -20.47
N SER A 143 -3.13 0.20 -20.62
CA SER A 143 -2.06 0.73 -19.76
C SER A 143 -2.45 0.69 -18.27
N GLU A 144 -3.69 1.05 -17.91
CA GLU A 144 -4.15 0.99 -16.51
C GLU A 144 -4.23 -0.46 -15.98
N ALA A 145 -4.45 -1.47 -16.82
CA ALA A 145 -4.53 -2.87 -16.37
C ALA A 145 -3.17 -3.59 -16.40
N VAL A 146 -2.27 -3.22 -17.31
CA VAL A 146 -0.98 -3.89 -17.52
C VAL A 146 0.14 -3.18 -16.77
N THR A 147 0.21 -1.84 -16.89
CA THR A 147 1.30 -1.03 -16.35
C THR A 147 1.11 -0.76 -14.86
N SER A 148 -0.12 -0.49 -14.39
CA SER A 148 -0.41 -0.52 -12.95
C SER A 148 -0.27 -1.94 -12.41
N ILE A 149 0.43 -2.13 -11.29
CA ILE A 149 0.63 -3.47 -10.72
C ILE A 149 -0.71 -4.02 -10.19
N VAL A 150 -1.50 -3.20 -9.51
CA VAL A 150 -2.86 -3.51 -9.02
C VAL A 150 -3.81 -3.93 -10.15
N GLY A 151 -3.56 -3.49 -11.39
CA GLY A 151 -4.25 -3.94 -12.59
C GLY A 151 -4.22 -5.46 -12.83
N ARG A 152 -3.33 -6.20 -12.15
CA ARG A 152 -3.27 -7.67 -12.14
C ARG A 152 -4.62 -8.34 -11.86
N ALA A 153 -5.48 -7.71 -11.05
CA ALA A 153 -6.84 -8.21 -10.81
C ALA A 153 -7.64 -8.36 -12.12
N GLU A 154 -7.50 -7.41 -13.05
CA GLU A 154 -8.16 -7.47 -14.37
C GLU A 154 -7.58 -8.59 -15.24
N LEU A 155 -6.25 -8.73 -15.23
CA LEU A 155 -5.54 -9.71 -16.05
C LEU A 155 -5.91 -11.14 -15.64
N LEU A 156 -5.86 -11.44 -14.34
CA LEU A 156 -6.23 -12.74 -13.79
C LEU A 156 -7.73 -13.03 -13.99
N CYS A 157 -8.60 -12.05 -13.77
CA CYS A 157 -10.03 -12.20 -14.01
C CYS A 157 -10.30 -12.53 -15.49
N ALA A 158 -9.73 -11.77 -16.43
CA ALA A 158 -9.90 -12.01 -17.86
C ALA A 158 -9.33 -13.37 -18.31
N LEU A 159 -8.18 -13.75 -17.78
CA LEU A 159 -7.55 -15.05 -18.02
C LEU A 159 -8.51 -16.20 -17.67
N PHE A 160 -9.03 -16.20 -16.44
CA PHE A 160 -9.89 -17.29 -15.98
C PHE A 160 -11.30 -17.25 -16.56
N ILE A 161 -11.84 -16.06 -16.88
CA ILE A 161 -13.09 -15.97 -17.67
C ILE A 161 -12.90 -16.67 -19.02
N LEU A 162 -11.85 -16.36 -19.77
CA LEU A 162 -11.62 -16.99 -21.08
C LEU A 162 -11.39 -18.50 -20.97
N ILE A 163 -10.59 -18.95 -20.00
CA ILE A 163 -10.39 -20.39 -19.73
C ILE A 163 -11.74 -21.06 -19.41
N SER A 164 -12.56 -20.44 -18.57
CA SER A 164 -13.88 -20.99 -18.23
C SER A 164 -14.75 -21.17 -19.47
N LEU A 165 -14.80 -20.18 -20.38
CA LEU A 165 -15.56 -20.29 -21.62
C LEU A 165 -15.06 -21.47 -22.49
N PHE A 166 -13.75 -21.66 -22.60
CA PHE A 166 -13.20 -22.82 -23.31
C PHE A 166 -13.54 -24.16 -22.64
N CYS A 167 -13.43 -24.25 -21.31
CA CYS A 167 -13.81 -25.44 -20.57
C CYS A 167 -15.30 -25.76 -20.74
N TYR A 168 -16.16 -24.74 -20.72
CA TYR A 168 -17.59 -24.89 -20.94
C TYR A 168 -17.89 -25.45 -22.34
N LEU A 169 -17.26 -24.89 -23.38
CA LEU A 169 -17.40 -25.37 -24.76
C LEU A 169 -16.94 -26.82 -24.94
N LYS A 170 -15.91 -27.25 -24.19
CA LYS A 170 -15.41 -28.64 -24.16
C LYS A 170 -16.20 -29.56 -23.23
N SER A 171 -17.29 -29.10 -22.62
CA SER A 171 -18.06 -29.84 -21.61
C SER A 171 -17.24 -30.29 -20.38
N ALA A 172 -16.13 -29.62 -20.10
CA ALA A 172 -15.28 -29.84 -18.92
C ALA A 172 -15.82 -29.02 -17.73
N TYR A 173 -16.99 -29.39 -17.21
CA TYR A 173 -17.75 -28.58 -16.25
C TYR A 173 -17.03 -28.35 -14.90
N ILE A 174 -16.21 -29.31 -14.45
CA ILE A 174 -15.42 -29.16 -13.21
C ILE A 174 -14.35 -28.08 -13.41
N SER A 175 -13.59 -28.16 -14.50
CA SER A 175 -12.59 -27.14 -14.86
C SER A 175 -13.22 -25.77 -15.10
N PHE A 176 -14.44 -25.73 -15.67
CA PHE A 176 -15.24 -24.52 -15.76
C PHE A 176 -15.53 -23.92 -14.38
N ALA A 177 -16.09 -24.71 -13.46
CA ALA A 177 -16.41 -24.23 -12.10
C ALA A 177 -15.16 -23.75 -11.34
N ILE A 178 -14.04 -24.48 -11.43
CA ILE A 178 -12.77 -24.05 -10.82
C ILE A 178 -12.29 -22.73 -11.43
N SER A 179 -12.35 -22.59 -12.75
CA SER A 179 -11.92 -21.35 -13.42
C SER A 179 -12.81 -20.17 -13.05
N VAL A 180 -14.13 -20.35 -12.95
CA VAL A 180 -15.05 -19.29 -12.50
C VAL A 180 -14.77 -18.88 -11.05
N LEU A 181 -14.47 -19.83 -10.16
CA LEU A 181 -14.05 -19.54 -8.79
C LEU A 181 -12.77 -18.70 -8.76
N LEU A 182 -11.74 -19.10 -9.50
CA LEU A 182 -10.47 -18.37 -9.60
C LEU A 182 -10.67 -16.97 -10.20
N ALA A 183 -11.53 -16.82 -11.23
CA ALA A 183 -11.90 -15.52 -11.76
C ALA A 183 -12.58 -14.65 -10.69
N SER A 184 -13.54 -15.21 -9.96
CA SER A 184 -14.33 -14.51 -8.94
C SER A 184 -13.50 -14.08 -7.72
N TYR A 185 -12.46 -14.87 -7.39
CA TYR A 185 -11.47 -14.56 -6.34
C TYR A 185 -10.35 -13.63 -6.83
N SER A 186 -10.20 -13.46 -8.14
CA SER A 186 -9.32 -12.44 -8.72
C SER A 186 -10.01 -11.08 -8.75
N LYS A 187 -11.28 -11.07 -9.18
CA LYS A 187 -12.15 -9.89 -9.23
C LYS A 187 -13.63 -10.28 -9.29
N GLU A 188 -14.50 -9.44 -8.72
CA GLU A 188 -15.96 -9.58 -8.76
C GLU A 188 -16.56 -9.82 -10.15
N GLN A 189 -15.95 -9.28 -11.20
CA GLN A 189 -16.39 -9.50 -12.58
C GLN A 189 -16.28 -10.96 -13.03
N GLY A 190 -15.51 -11.82 -12.35
CA GLY A 190 -15.42 -13.25 -12.66
C GLY A 190 -16.76 -13.98 -12.62
N MET A 191 -17.72 -13.48 -11.83
CA MET A 191 -19.07 -14.02 -11.71
C MET A 191 -19.93 -13.84 -12.98
N THR A 192 -19.45 -13.06 -13.96
CA THR A 192 -20.14 -12.86 -15.24
C THR A 192 -19.99 -14.04 -16.21
N ALA A 193 -19.01 -14.93 -16.03
CA ALA A 193 -18.77 -16.03 -16.96
C ALA A 193 -19.95 -17.01 -17.07
N PRO A 194 -20.56 -17.48 -15.95
CA PRO A 194 -21.79 -18.26 -16.01
C PRO A 194 -22.95 -17.52 -16.70
N ALA A 195 -23.07 -16.20 -16.51
CA ALA A 195 -24.11 -15.41 -17.16
C ALA A 195 -23.95 -15.36 -18.68
N ILE A 196 -22.71 -15.32 -19.19
CA ILE A 196 -22.41 -15.47 -20.63
C ILE A 196 -22.88 -16.84 -21.13
N CYS A 197 -22.56 -17.92 -20.41
CA CYS A 197 -23.00 -19.27 -20.77
C CYS A 197 -24.52 -19.40 -20.77
N ILE A 198 -25.22 -18.84 -19.75
CA ILE A 198 -26.68 -18.82 -19.70
C ILE A 198 -27.27 -18.11 -20.93
N ALA A 199 -26.72 -16.95 -21.30
CA ALA A 199 -27.18 -16.21 -22.46
C ALA A 199 -27.01 -17.03 -23.77
N ILE A 200 -25.89 -17.73 -23.92
CA ILE A 200 -25.65 -18.62 -25.06
C ILE A 200 -26.63 -19.80 -25.08
N GLU A 201 -26.86 -20.46 -23.95
CA GLU A 201 -27.80 -21.59 -23.84
C GLU A 201 -29.25 -21.18 -24.11
N CYS A 202 -29.67 -20.00 -23.63
CA CYS A 202 -30.99 -19.45 -23.95
C CYS A 202 -31.16 -19.23 -25.46
N LEU A 203 -30.13 -18.75 -26.14
CA LEU A 203 -30.16 -18.56 -27.59
C LEU A 203 -30.27 -19.87 -28.34
N GLU A 204 -29.48 -20.88 -27.95
CA GLU A 204 -29.59 -22.21 -28.54
C GLU A 204 -31.00 -22.79 -28.37
N LEU A 205 -31.59 -22.62 -27.19
CA LEU A 205 -32.94 -23.08 -26.89
C LEU A 205 -34.00 -22.36 -27.74
N MET A 206 -33.89 -21.04 -27.91
CA MET A 206 -34.77 -20.27 -28.79
C MET A 206 -34.68 -20.73 -30.26
N ILE A 207 -33.46 -20.97 -30.76
CA ILE A 207 -33.22 -21.44 -32.13
C ILE A 207 -33.87 -22.82 -32.33
N ARG A 208 -33.65 -23.75 -31.38
CA ARG A 208 -34.23 -25.10 -31.45
C ARG A 208 -35.76 -25.08 -31.36
N PHE A 209 -36.31 -24.28 -30.46
CA PHE A 209 -37.77 -24.14 -30.30
C PHE A 209 -38.45 -23.70 -31.61
N LYS A 210 -37.83 -22.78 -32.35
CA LYS A 210 -38.31 -22.35 -33.67
C LYS A 210 -38.12 -23.41 -34.76
N SER A 211 -37.01 -24.15 -34.73
CA SER A 211 -36.79 -25.27 -35.65
C SER A 211 -37.81 -26.41 -35.47
N SER A 212 -38.34 -26.58 -34.25
CA SER A 212 -39.37 -27.58 -33.91
C SER A 212 -40.80 -27.12 -34.22
N ASN A 213 -40.99 -26.14 -35.12
CA ASN A 213 -42.30 -25.58 -35.47
C ASN A 213 -43.34 -26.60 -35.98
N HIS A 214 -42.89 -27.79 -36.42
CA HIS A 214 -43.75 -28.88 -36.87
C HIS A 214 -44.46 -29.64 -35.72
N LEU A 215 -44.05 -29.47 -34.46
CA LEU A 215 -44.63 -30.16 -33.30
C LEU A 215 -45.75 -29.33 -32.62
N PRO A 216 -46.78 -29.96 -32.03
CA PRO A 216 -47.81 -29.28 -31.23
C PRO A 216 -47.19 -28.48 -30.08
N PHE A 217 -47.76 -27.31 -29.75
CA PHE A 217 -47.19 -26.39 -28.74
C PHE A 217 -46.92 -27.05 -27.38
N ARG A 218 -47.85 -27.88 -26.88
CA ARG A 218 -47.69 -28.61 -25.60
C ARG A 218 -46.50 -29.56 -25.62
N PHE A 219 -46.30 -30.27 -26.73
CA PHE A 219 -45.18 -31.19 -26.92
C PHE A 219 -43.86 -30.43 -27.08
N ARG A 220 -43.90 -29.26 -27.74
CA ARG A 220 -42.76 -28.35 -27.89
C ARG A 220 -42.30 -27.78 -26.55
N LEU A 221 -43.24 -27.37 -25.70
CA LEU A 221 -42.98 -26.88 -24.35
C LEU A 221 -42.40 -27.99 -23.46
N TRP A 222 -42.99 -29.19 -23.50
CA TRP A 222 -42.52 -30.34 -22.73
C TRP A 222 -41.12 -30.80 -23.17
N TYR A 223 -40.88 -30.93 -24.47
CA TYR A 223 -39.55 -31.22 -25.05
C TYR A 223 -38.51 -30.16 -24.69
N SER A 224 -38.90 -28.88 -24.69
CA SER A 224 -38.02 -27.79 -24.29
C SER A 224 -37.68 -27.83 -22.79
N LEU A 225 -38.64 -28.17 -21.92
CA LEU A 225 -38.43 -28.26 -20.47
C LEU A 225 -37.52 -29.43 -20.06
N TRP A 226 -37.58 -30.54 -20.80
CA TRP A 226 -36.73 -31.72 -20.60
C TRP A 226 -35.46 -31.70 -21.47
N ASN A 227 -35.17 -30.59 -22.14
CA ASN A 227 -33.97 -30.44 -22.94
C ASN A 227 -32.73 -30.26 -22.06
N LEU A 228 -31.60 -30.84 -22.47
CA LEU A 228 -30.30 -30.71 -21.81
C LEU A 228 -29.89 -29.24 -21.60
N ASN A 229 -30.24 -28.34 -22.53
CA ASN A 229 -30.02 -26.90 -22.40
C ASN A 229 -30.72 -26.30 -21.16
N MET A 230 -31.95 -26.73 -20.83
CA MET A 230 -32.64 -26.24 -19.62
C MET A 230 -31.97 -26.72 -18.34
N ILE A 231 -31.52 -27.97 -18.31
CA ILE A 231 -30.77 -28.52 -17.16
C ILE A 231 -29.49 -27.72 -16.95
N LYS A 232 -28.76 -27.41 -18.03
CA LYS A 232 -27.55 -26.56 -17.97
C LYS A 232 -27.86 -25.15 -17.47
N ILE A 233 -28.94 -24.53 -17.95
CA ILE A 233 -29.35 -23.19 -17.50
C ILE A 233 -29.66 -23.22 -16.00
N ILE A 234 -30.44 -24.19 -15.52
CA ILE A 234 -30.75 -24.33 -14.09
C ILE A 234 -29.46 -24.54 -13.29
N ALA A 235 -28.56 -25.42 -13.74
CA ALA A 235 -27.28 -25.67 -13.07
C ALA A 235 -26.37 -24.43 -13.03
N LEU A 236 -26.33 -23.64 -14.10
CA LEU A 236 -25.56 -22.39 -14.15
C LEU A 236 -26.19 -21.33 -13.24
N ILE A 237 -27.51 -21.22 -13.19
CA ILE A 237 -28.23 -20.30 -12.30
C ILE A 237 -27.98 -20.67 -10.84
N THR A 238 -28.13 -21.95 -10.47
CA THR A 238 -27.87 -22.40 -9.10
C THR A 238 -26.41 -22.17 -8.72
N TYR A 239 -25.47 -22.47 -9.60
CA TYR A 239 -24.04 -22.19 -9.37
C TYR A 239 -23.75 -20.68 -9.24
N THR A 240 -24.38 -19.84 -10.04
CA THR A 240 -24.22 -18.38 -9.92
C THR A 240 -24.81 -17.86 -8.61
N ALA A 241 -25.98 -18.37 -8.22
CA ALA A 241 -26.64 -18.01 -6.97
C ALA A 241 -25.82 -18.43 -5.74
N THR A 242 -25.18 -19.61 -5.77
CA THR A 242 -24.29 -20.04 -4.67
C THR A 242 -23.02 -19.18 -4.60
N LEU A 243 -22.42 -18.80 -5.73
CA LEU A 243 -21.28 -17.87 -5.77
C LEU A 243 -21.64 -16.49 -5.20
N ILE A 244 -22.79 -15.93 -5.57
CA ILE A 244 -23.24 -14.64 -5.05
C ILE A 244 -23.57 -14.76 -3.56
N GLY A 245 -24.30 -15.81 -3.15
CA GLY A 245 -24.68 -16.03 -1.75
C GLY A 245 -23.47 -16.21 -0.83
N THR A 246 -22.47 -17.00 -1.25
CA THR A 246 -21.21 -17.15 -0.50
C THR A 246 -20.45 -15.84 -0.40
N ARG A 247 -20.39 -15.03 -1.47
CA ARG A 247 -19.75 -13.71 -1.42
C ARG A 247 -20.46 -12.75 -0.47
N ILE A 248 -21.79 -12.68 -0.52
CA ILE A 248 -22.59 -11.83 0.39
C ILE A 248 -22.32 -12.22 1.84
N TYR A 249 -22.35 -13.52 2.14
CA TYR A 249 -22.04 -14.06 3.46
C TYR A 249 -20.64 -13.63 3.94
N LEU A 250 -19.61 -13.82 3.11
CA LEU A 250 -18.22 -13.46 3.47
C LEU A 250 -18.04 -11.95 3.69
N THR A 251 -18.75 -11.11 2.92
CA THR A 251 -18.67 -9.65 3.06
C THR A 251 -19.53 -9.07 4.19
N GLY A 252 -20.30 -9.89 4.90
CA GLY A 252 -21.17 -9.45 6.00
C GLY A 252 -22.38 -8.65 5.55
N SER A 253 -22.93 -8.96 4.36
CA SER A 253 -24.19 -8.39 3.83
C SER A 253 -24.29 -6.85 3.82
N SER A 254 -23.15 -6.15 3.73
CA SER A 254 -23.08 -4.70 3.65
C SER A 254 -22.54 -4.25 2.29
N LEU A 255 -23.15 -3.21 1.72
CA LEU A 255 -22.64 -2.57 0.52
C LEU A 255 -21.51 -1.60 0.88
N PRO A 256 -20.52 -1.42 0.00
CA PRO A 256 -19.49 -0.41 0.21
C PRO A 256 -20.12 0.98 0.25
N ILE A 257 -19.75 1.77 1.26
CA ILE A 257 -20.18 3.15 1.42
C ILE A 257 -19.18 4.02 0.66
N PHE A 258 -19.65 4.70 -0.39
CA PHE A 258 -18.88 5.70 -1.12
C PHE A 258 -19.49 7.08 -0.89
N THR A 259 -18.74 8.13 -1.20
CA THR A 259 -19.11 9.53 -0.97
C THR A 259 -19.52 10.23 -2.26
N LYS A 260 -20.10 11.42 -2.14
CA LYS A 260 -20.37 12.30 -3.31
C LYS A 260 -19.10 12.64 -4.08
N PHE A 261 -17.93 12.63 -3.43
CA PHE A 261 -16.65 12.85 -4.09
C PHE A 261 -16.24 11.69 -4.99
N ASP A 262 -16.63 10.45 -4.68
CA ASP A 262 -16.24 9.28 -5.46
C ASP A 262 -17.06 9.18 -6.76
N ASN A 263 -18.38 9.40 -6.65
CA ASN A 263 -19.30 9.42 -7.77
C ASN A 263 -20.43 10.44 -7.54
N PRO A 264 -20.28 11.69 -8.02
CA PRO A 264 -21.27 12.73 -7.78
C PRO A 264 -22.67 12.38 -8.30
N ALA A 265 -22.74 11.71 -9.46
CA ALA A 265 -24.00 11.38 -10.11
C ALA A 265 -24.88 10.42 -9.27
N SER A 266 -24.28 9.58 -8.44
CA SER A 266 -25.01 8.65 -7.56
C SER A 266 -25.84 9.34 -6.48
N PHE A 267 -25.47 10.57 -6.11
CA PHE A 267 -26.12 11.37 -5.06
C PHE A 267 -27.10 12.41 -5.60
N GLU A 268 -27.29 12.46 -6.91
CA GLU A 268 -28.22 13.38 -7.55
C GLU A 268 -29.58 12.74 -7.79
N GLU A 269 -30.62 13.57 -7.86
CA GLU A 269 -31.98 13.13 -8.12
C GLU A 269 -32.21 12.83 -9.61
N THR A 270 -33.31 12.12 -9.89
CA THR A 270 -33.81 11.93 -11.25
C THR A 270 -34.27 13.28 -11.81
N PRO A 271 -33.95 13.66 -13.06
CA PRO A 271 -33.34 12.85 -14.13
C PRO A 271 -31.83 12.97 -14.26
N ILE A 272 -31.16 13.83 -13.49
CA ILE A 272 -29.73 14.16 -13.63
C ILE A 272 -28.86 12.91 -13.53
N ARG A 273 -29.17 12.05 -12.54
CA ARG A 273 -28.47 10.78 -12.34
C ARG A 273 -28.56 9.87 -13.57
N GLN A 274 -29.76 9.65 -14.10
CA GLN A 274 -29.97 8.76 -15.26
C GLN A 274 -29.38 9.35 -16.53
N LEU A 275 -29.54 10.65 -16.79
CA LEU A 275 -28.92 11.31 -17.94
C LEU A 275 -27.40 11.15 -17.90
N THR A 276 -26.79 11.38 -16.74
CA THR A 276 -25.35 11.23 -16.56
C THR A 276 -24.90 9.78 -16.73
N TYR A 277 -25.56 8.81 -16.10
CA TYR A 277 -25.20 7.38 -16.24
C TYR A 277 -25.28 6.89 -17.70
N ASN A 278 -26.32 7.29 -18.42
CA ASN A 278 -26.46 6.92 -19.84
C ASN A 278 -25.38 7.57 -20.71
N TYR A 279 -25.01 8.82 -20.42
CA TYR A 279 -23.90 9.47 -21.10
C TYR A 279 -22.56 8.76 -20.82
N LEU A 280 -22.32 8.28 -19.59
CA LEU A 280 -21.10 7.53 -19.25
C LEU A 280 -20.94 6.26 -20.09
N LEU A 281 -22.03 5.58 -20.48
CA LEU A 281 -21.96 4.43 -21.40
C LEU A 281 -21.39 4.85 -22.76
N SER A 282 -21.88 5.95 -23.31
CA SER A 282 -21.40 6.49 -24.60
C SER A 282 -19.93 6.90 -24.51
N LEU A 283 -19.50 7.47 -23.38
CA LEU A 283 -18.12 7.87 -23.16
C LEU A 283 -17.16 6.67 -23.07
N ASN A 284 -17.59 5.56 -22.47
CA ASN A 284 -16.80 4.32 -22.46
C ASN A 284 -16.58 3.76 -23.87
N VAL A 285 -17.58 3.82 -24.75
CA VAL A 285 -17.42 3.46 -26.16
C VAL A 285 -16.52 4.45 -26.89
N GLN A 286 -16.63 5.75 -26.58
CA GLN A 286 -15.75 6.77 -27.14
C GLN A 286 -14.28 6.52 -26.77
N LEU A 287 -13.98 6.08 -25.54
CA LEU A 287 -12.62 5.70 -25.15
C LEU A 287 -12.10 4.48 -25.91
N MET A 288 -12.97 3.53 -26.28
CA MET A 288 -12.60 2.39 -27.10
C MET A 288 -12.37 2.75 -28.58
N LEU A 289 -12.96 3.84 -29.08
CA LEU A 289 -12.78 4.30 -30.46
C LEU A 289 -11.67 5.35 -30.58
N TRP A 290 -11.53 6.21 -29.58
CA TRP A 290 -10.65 7.38 -29.57
C TRP A 290 -10.05 7.59 -28.16
N PRO A 291 -9.03 6.79 -27.79
CA PRO A 291 -8.42 6.82 -26.45
C PRO A 291 -7.46 8.00 -26.24
N ARG A 292 -7.96 9.23 -26.41
CA ARG A 292 -7.18 10.47 -26.25
C ARG A 292 -7.05 10.89 -24.79
N TRP A 293 -8.18 10.93 -24.08
CA TRP A 293 -8.29 11.43 -22.72
C TRP A 293 -8.20 10.26 -21.74
N LEU A 294 -6.97 9.90 -21.38
CA LEU A 294 -6.71 8.84 -20.40
C LEU A 294 -6.32 9.47 -19.07
N CYS A 295 -6.97 9.07 -17.99
CA CYS A 295 -6.75 9.55 -16.64
C CYS A 295 -6.79 8.37 -15.66
N ALA A 296 -5.84 8.35 -14.71
CA ALA A 296 -5.80 7.30 -13.68
C ALA A 296 -6.91 7.43 -12.64
N ASP A 297 -7.57 8.60 -12.55
CA ASP A 297 -8.64 8.84 -11.59
C ASP A 297 -9.69 9.80 -12.16
N TRP A 298 -10.94 9.33 -12.26
CA TRP A 298 -12.10 10.09 -12.76
C TRP A 298 -13.07 10.51 -11.64
N THR A 299 -12.66 10.50 -10.37
CA THR A 299 -13.48 10.94 -9.24
C THR A 299 -13.84 12.44 -9.30
N MET A 300 -14.71 12.87 -8.40
CA MET A 300 -15.19 14.24 -8.24
C MET A 300 -15.86 14.76 -9.52
N ASN A 301 -15.79 16.07 -9.79
CA ASN A 301 -16.36 16.70 -10.98
C ASN A 301 -15.49 16.49 -12.24
N SER A 302 -14.87 15.30 -12.42
CA SER A 302 -14.12 14.97 -13.63
C SER A 302 -14.95 15.02 -14.89
N ILE A 303 -16.18 14.52 -14.79
CA ILE A 303 -17.16 14.58 -15.86
C ILE A 303 -18.33 15.39 -15.31
N PRO A 304 -18.59 16.60 -15.84
CA PRO A 304 -19.71 17.41 -15.38
C PRO A 304 -21.03 16.66 -15.51
N LEU A 305 -21.92 16.80 -14.53
CA LEU A 305 -23.24 16.18 -14.57
C LEU A 305 -24.05 16.66 -15.78
N VAL A 306 -24.86 15.77 -16.35
CA VAL A 306 -25.83 16.10 -17.40
C VAL A 306 -27.15 16.47 -16.73
N LYS A 307 -27.45 17.77 -16.66
CA LYS A 307 -28.56 18.29 -15.85
C LYS A 307 -29.90 18.35 -16.57
N THR A 308 -29.88 18.55 -17.89
CA THR A 308 -31.07 18.78 -18.72
C THR A 308 -31.09 17.86 -19.94
N PHE A 309 -32.28 17.66 -20.51
CA PHE A 309 -32.44 16.90 -21.75
C PHE A 309 -31.83 17.63 -22.97
N ASP A 310 -31.78 18.96 -22.93
CA ASP A 310 -31.21 19.80 -24.00
C ASP A 310 -29.67 19.86 -24.02
N ASP A 311 -29.01 19.16 -23.09
CA ASP A 311 -27.55 19.09 -23.08
C ASP A 311 -27.04 18.41 -24.36
N PRO A 312 -26.12 19.03 -25.13
CA PRO A 312 -25.64 18.50 -26.40
C PRO A 312 -24.98 17.12 -26.26
N ARG A 313 -24.51 16.76 -25.05
CA ARG A 313 -23.94 15.44 -24.78
C ARG A 313 -24.96 14.32 -24.91
N ASN A 314 -26.25 14.61 -24.77
CA ASN A 314 -27.31 13.63 -25.00
C ASN A 314 -27.40 13.17 -26.47
N ALA A 315 -26.84 13.94 -27.42
CA ALA A 315 -26.72 13.49 -28.81
C ALA A 315 -25.82 12.24 -28.91
N TRP A 316 -24.72 12.19 -28.15
CA TRP A 316 -23.84 11.01 -28.09
C TRP A 316 -24.54 9.81 -27.46
N THR A 317 -25.31 10.04 -26.40
CA THR A 317 -26.16 9.01 -25.78
C THR A 317 -27.19 8.45 -26.78
N ALA A 318 -27.85 9.32 -27.56
CA ALA A 318 -28.82 8.91 -28.56
C ALA A 318 -28.17 8.11 -29.71
N ILE A 319 -27.01 8.55 -30.21
CA ILE A 319 -26.23 7.83 -31.24
C ILE A 319 -25.82 6.45 -30.71
N PHE A 320 -25.33 6.38 -29.47
CA PHE A 320 -24.94 5.12 -28.83
C PHE A 320 -26.12 4.12 -28.81
N TYR A 321 -27.28 4.54 -28.31
CA TYR A 321 -28.45 3.66 -28.26
C TYR A 321 -28.98 3.30 -29.64
N LEU A 322 -28.97 4.23 -30.60
CA LEU A 322 -29.37 3.96 -31.98
C LEU A 322 -28.49 2.86 -32.60
N VAL A 323 -27.16 2.99 -32.50
CA VAL A 323 -26.21 1.99 -33.00
C VAL A 323 -26.39 0.66 -32.27
N PHE A 324 -26.55 0.70 -30.94
CA PHE A 324 -26.75 -0.50 -30.13
C PHE A 324 -28.05 -1.24 -30.51
N ILE A 325 -29.15 -0.53 -30.71
CA ILE A 325 -30.44 -1.09 -31.15
C ILE A 325 -30.32 -1.67 -32.56
N ILE A 326 -29.67 -0.97 -33.50
CA ILE A 326 -29.46 -1.48 -34.87
C ILE A 326 -28.64 -2.77 -34.85
N LEU A 327 -27.53 -2.80 -34.10
CA LEU A 327 -26.69 -3.99 -34.01
C LEU A 327 -27.41 -5.15 -33.30
N SER A 328 -28.11 -4.87 -32.20
CA SER A 328 -28.83 -5.89 -31.42
C SER A 328 -30.03 -6.45 -32.17
N SER A 329 -30.82 -5.60 -32.83
CA SER A 329 -31.96 -6.04 -33.65
C SER A 329 -31.48 -6.86 -34.85
N ARG A 330 -30.38 -6.44 -35.51
CA ARG A 330 -29.75 -7.21 -36.58
C ARG A 330 -29.22 -8.55 -36.08
N ALA A 331 -28.51 -8.57 -34.95
CA ALA A 331 -27.98 -9.79 -34.36
C ALA A 331 -29.10 -10.79 -34.01
N PHE A 332 -30.19 -10.29 -33.40
CA PHE A 332 -31.35 -11.09 -33.04
C PHE A 332 -32.11 -11.62 -34.27
N TYR A 333 -32.38 -10.75 -35.25
CA TYR A 333 -32.99 -11.13 -36.52
C TYR A 333 -32.17 -12.21 -37.23
N LEU A 334 -30.85 -12.04 -37.27
CA LEU A 334 -29.92 -13.00 -37.86
C LEU A 334 -29.91 -14.34 -37.11
N ALA A 335 -29.94 -14.33 -35.78
CA ALA A 335 -29.99 -15.55 -34.97
C ALA A 335 -31.29 -16.35 -35.19
N ILE A 336 -32.42 -15.66 -35.40
CA ILE A 336 -33.75 -16.27 -35.49
C ILE A 336 -34.18 -16.63 -36.93
N SER A 337 -33.55 -16.04 -37.95
CA SER A 337 -33.90 -16.30 -39.36
C SER A 337 -33.47 -17.71 -39.79
N CYS A 338 -34.39 -18.48 -40.41
CA CYS A 338 -34.12 -19.86 -40.86
C CYS A 338 -32.92 -19.92 -41.82
N PRO A 339 -32.07 -20.96 -41.72
CA PRO A 339 -30.90 -21.08 -42.58
C PRO A 339 -31.23 -21.66 -43.95
N SER A 340 -30.63 -21.12 -45.01
CA SER A 340 -30.47 -21.83 -46.29
C SER A 340 -29.03 -22.35 -46.51
N LYS A 341 -28.03 -21.88 -45.74
CA LYS A 341 -26.61 -22.29 -45.85
C LYS A 341 -25.88 -22.32 -44.50
N ARG A 342 -25.06 -23.37 -44.28
CA ARG A 342 -24.25 -23.63 -43.05
C ARG A 342 -23.24 -22.51 -42.73
N SER A 343 -22.61 -21.91 -43.75
CA SER A 343 -21.68 -20.77 -43.57
C SER A 343 -22.37 -19.52 -43.03
N SER A 344 -23.66 -19.34 -43.29
CA SER A 344 -24.40 -18.19 -42.77
C SER A 344 -24.66 -18.27 -41.27
N ASN A 345 -24.70 -19.46 -40.66
CA ASN A 345 -24.97 -19.63 -39.23
C ASN A 345 -23.81 -19.17 -38.34
N ILE A 346 -22.56 -19.40 -38.77
CA ILE A 346 -21.37 -19.02 -38.00
C ILE A 346 -21.29 -17.49 -37.88
N ASP A 347 -21.44 -16.76 -38.98
CA ASP A 347 -21.40 -15.30 -38.96
C ASP A 347 -22.57 -14.65 -38.19
N ARG A 348 -23.70 -15.35 -38.04
CA ARG A 348 -24.91 -14.87 -37.35
C ARG A 348 -24.75 -14.96 -35.83
N SER A 349 -24.26 -16.10 -35.32
CA SER A 349 -23.99 -16.30 -33.90
C SER A 349 -22.84 -15.44 -33.39
N ASN A 350 -21.84 -15.17 -34.24
CA ASN A 350 -20.66 -14.39 -33.85
C ASN A 350 -20.98 -12.94 -33.48
N LEU A 351 -21.87 -12.27 -34.20
CA LEU A 351 -22.27 -10.89 -33.87
C LEU A 351 -22.96 -10.83 -32.49
N LEU A 352 -23.85 -11.79 -32.23
CA LEU A 352 -24.60 -11.85 -30.99
C LEU A 352 -23.71 -12.19 -29.79
N ILE A 353 -22.80 -13.17 -29.94
CA ILE A 353 -21.80 -13.51 -28.92
C ILE A 353 -20.91 -12.29 -28.61
N SER A 354 -20.50 -11.53 -29.64
CA SER A 354 -19.71 -10.30 -29.43
C SER A 354 -20.45 -9.28 -28.56
N LEU A 355 -21.76 -9.06 -28.82
CA LEU A 355 -22.60 -8.16 -28.04
C LEU A 355 -22.84 -8.68 -26.62
N ILE A 356 -23.06 -9.98 -26.44
CA ILE A 356 -23.19 -10.62 -25.12
C ILE A 356 -21.94 -10.39 -24.29
N LEU A 357 -20.76 -10.60 -24.88
CA LEU A 357 -19.48 -10.36 -24.20
C LEU A 357 -19.36 -8.89 -23.76
N ILE A 358 -19.63 -7.94 -24.66
CA ILE A 358 -19.55 -6.51 -24.30
C ILE A 358 -20.51 -6.17 -23.15
N VAL A 359 -21.77 -6.57 -23.26
CA VAL A 359 -22.83 -6.17 -22.32
C VAL A 359 -22.65 -6.86 -20.97
N ILE A 360 -22.56 -8.19 -20.94
CA ILE A 360 -22.54 -8.95 -19.69
C ILE A 360 -21.26 -8.68 -18.89
N LEU A 361 -20.11 -8.55 -19.55
CA LEU A 361 -18.85 -8.23 -18.87
C LEU A 361 -18.83 -6.79 -18.31
N PHE A 362 -19.55 -5.85 -18.93
CA PHE A 362 -19.55 -4.44 -18.53
C PHE A 362 -20.66 -4.09 -17.52
N ILE A 363 -21.77 -4.82 -17.49
CA ILE A 363 -22.92 -4.56 -16.59
C ILE A 363 -22.51 -4.29 -15.14
N PRO A 364 -21.64 -5.09 -14.49
CA PRO A 364 -21.26 -4.84 -13.09
C PRO A 364 -20.58 -3.49 -12.84
N ALA A 365 -20.01 -2.87 -13.89
CA ALA A 365 -19.32 -1.57 -13.81
C ALA A 365 -20.15 -0.42 -14.43
N SER A 366 -21.38 -0.67 -14.88
CA SER A 366 -22.17 0.25 -15.70
C SER A 366 -22.93 1.35 -14.94
N ASN A 367 -22.97 1.30 -13.61
CA ASN A 367 -23.85 2.11 -12.75
C ASN A 367 -25.37 1.90 -12.96
N LEU A 368 -25.81 0.97 -13.83
CA LEU A 368 -27.23 0.79 -14.16
C LEU A 368 -28.01 -0.02 -13.11
N LEU A 369 -27.43 -1.10 -12.58
CA LEU A 369 -28.08 -1.97 -11.59
C LEU A 369 -27.89 -1.45 -10.17
N PHE A 370 -26.69 -0.97 -9.88
CA PHE A 370 -26.31 -0.38 -8.60
C PHE A 370 -25.24 0.68 -8.85
N PRO A 371 -25.21 1.76 -8.04
CA PRO A 371 -24.13 2.73 -8.07
C PRO A 371 -22.77 2.10 -7.79
N VAL A 372 -21.73 2.60 -8.45
CA VAL A 372 -20.34 2.17 -8.26
C VAL A 372 -19.51 3.34 -7.74
N GLY A 373 -18.49 3.06 -6.93
CA GLY A 373 -17.62 4.07 -6.31
C GLY A 373 -16.63 4.79 -7.23
N PHE A 374 -16.88 4.83 -8.55
CA PHE A 374 -16.11 5.63 -9.49
C PHE A 374 -17.02 6.13 -10.62
N VAL A 375 -16.67 7.27 -11.22
CA VAL A 375 -17.40 7.83 -12.37
C VAL A 375 -17.04 7.08 -13.66
N LEU A 376 -15.75 6.91 -13.93
CA LEU A 376 -15.21 6.17 -15.06
C LEU A 376 -13.87 5.52 -14.67
N ALA A 377 -13.51 4.41 -15.30
CA ALA A 377 -12.21 3.76 -15.11
C ALA A 377 -11.83 3.07 -16.43
N GLU A 378 -10.58 3.14 -16.87
CA GLU A 378 -10.17 2.52 -18.14
C GLU A 378 -10.00 1.01 -17.97
N ARG A 379 -9.49 0.58 -16.80
CA ARG A 379 -9.26 -0.82 -16.44
C ARG A 379 -10.49 -1.72 -16.55
N ILE A 380 -11.70 -1.19 -16.33
CA ILE A 380 -12.94 -1.98 -16.45
C ILE A 380 -13.24 -2.38 -17.91
N LEU A 381 -12.67 -1.67 -18.89
CA LEU A 381 -12.81 -1.98 -20.31
C LEU A 381 -11.90 -3.12 -20.74
N TYR A 382 -11.00 -3.60 -19.85
CA TYR A 382 -10.04 -4.64 -20.19
C TYR A 382 -10.73 -5.90 -20.73
N THR A 383 -11.63 -6.53 -19.97
CA THR A 383 -12.33 -7.76 -20.39
C THR A 383 -13.42 -7.50 -21.45
N PRO A 384 -14.33 -6.50 -21.30
CA PRO A 384 -15.37 -6.21 -22.30
C PRO A 384 -14.83 -5.91 -23.70
N SER A 385 -13.63 -5.33 -23.80
CA SER A 385 -13.00 -5.05 -25.09
C SER A 385 -12.75 -6.30 -25.94
N ILE A 386 -12.72 -7.51 -25.38
CA ILE A 386 -12.61 -8.75 -26.17
C ILE A 386 -13.82 -8.87 -27.11
N GLY A 387 -15.03 -8.63 -26.61
CA GLY A 387 -16.23 -8.60 -27.44
C GLY A 387 -16.21 -7.44 -28.45
N PHE A 388 -15.64 -6.29 -28.08
CA PHE A 388 -15.46 -5.16 -28.98
C PHE A 388 -14.49 -5.49 -30.13
N THR A 389 -13.37 -6.16 -29.84
CA THR A 389 -12.41 -6.60 -30.86
C THR A 389 -13.01 -7.64 -31.81
N ALA A 390 -13.83 -8.55 -31.29
CA ALA A 390 -14.58 -9.50 -32.12
C ALA A 390 -15.55 -8.76 -33.06
N LEU A 391 -16.25 -7.73 -32.57
CA LEU A 391 -17.15 -6.91 -33.37
C LEU A 391 -16.40 -6.18 -34.52
N LEU A 392 -15.23 -5.60 -34.23
CA LEU A 392 -14.37 -4.98 -35.24
C LEU A 392 -13.88 -5.99 -36.29
N ALA A 393 -13.46 -7.19 -35.84
CA ALA A 393 -13.02 -8.25 -36.72
C ALA A 393 -14.12 -8.70 -37.69
N ILE A 394 -15.35 -8.87 -37.18
CA ILE A 394 -16.52 -9.18 -38.00
C ILE A 394 -16.77 -8.06 -39.00
N GLY A 395 -16.75 -6.80 -38.58
CA GLY A 395 -16.94 -5.65 -39.47
C GLY A 395 -15.92 -5.61 -40.61
N TRP A 396 -14.64 -5.80 -40.28
CA TRP A 396 -13.54 -5.84 -41.24
C TRP A 396 -13.70 -6.97 -42.28
N LEU A 397 -14.00 -8.19 -41.81
CA LEU A 397 -14.25 -9.35 -42.70
C LEU A 397 -15.47 -9.11 -43.60
N ARG A 398 -16.53 -8.48 -43.08
CA ARG A 398 -17.75 -8.18 -43.85
C ARG A 398 -17.46 -7.19 -44.98
N ILE A 399 -16.70 -6.13 -44.73
CA ILE A 399 -16.31 -5.16 -45.77
C ILE A 399 -15.48 -5.86 -46.85
N GLN A 400 -14.51 -6.69 -46.46
CA GLN A 400 -13.66 -7.42 -47.39
C GLN A 400 -14.48 -8.40 -48.26
N ASN A 401 -15.43 -9.11 -47.66
CA ASN A 401 -16.30 -10.05 -48.36
C ASN A 401 -17.34 -9.37 -49.26
N TYR A 402 -17.78 -8.16 -48.91
CA TYR A 402 -18.72 -7.38 -49.73
C TYR A 402 -18.03 -6.79 -50.97
N PHE A 403 -16.75 -6.42 -50.86
CA PHE A 403 -15.96 -5.87 -51.97
C PHE A 403 -14.75 -6.76 -52.36
N PRO A 404 -14.96 -8.03 -52.75
CA PRO A 404 -13.88 -9.00 -52.90
C PRO A 404 -12.91 -8.67 -54.04
N ARG A 405 -13.37 -7.95 -55.07
CA ARG A 405 -12.56 -7.59 -56.25
C ARG A 405 -11.89 -6.22 -56.14
N SER A 406 -12.40 -5.31 -55.29
CA SER A 406 -11.83 -3.96 -55.18
C SER A 406 -10.44 -4.00 -54.52
N ARG A 407 -9.40 -3.67 -55.28
CA ARG A 407 -8.04 -3.53 -54.74
C ARG A 407 -7.91 -2.27 -53.87
N LEU A 408 -8.60 -1.19 -54.26
CA LEU A 408 -8.60 0.07 -53.51
C LEU A 408 -9.19 -0.10 -52.11
N ILE A 409 -10.36 -0.73 -51.98
CA ILE A 409 -10.99 -0.93 -50.67
C ILE A 409 -10.13 -1.82 -49.77
N ARG A 410 -9.54 -2.89 -50.31
CA ARG A 410 -8.62 -3.75 -49.54
C ARG A 410 -7.37 -2.99 -49.10
N PHE A 411 -6.79 -2.17 -49.98
CA PHE A 411 -5.65 -1.34 -49.65
C PHE A 411 -5.99 -0.32 -48.54
N LEU A 412 -7.08 0.43 -48.70
CA LEU A 412 -7.53 1.41 -47.70
C LEU A 412 -7.86 0.77 -46.36
N LEU A 413 -8.54 -0.38 -46.38
CA LEU A 413 -8.88 -1.11 -45.16
C LEU A 413 -7.63 -1.58 -44.42
N ASN A 414 -6.68 -2.22 -45.12
CA ASN A 414 -5.41 -2.66 -44.53
C ASN A 414 -4.56 -1.48 -44.04
N LEU A 415 -4.48 -0.40 -44.83
CA LEU A 415 -3.75 0.81 -44.45
C LEU A 415 -4.36 1.42 -43.18
N SER A 416 -5.69 1.53 -43.12
CA SER A 416 -6.37 2.05 -41.93
C SER A 416 -6.14 1.18 -40.69
N THR A 417 -6.15 -0.16 -40.83
CA THR A 417 -5.83 -1.08 -39.75
C THR A 417 -4.39 -0.92 -39.28
N ILE A 418 -3.42 -0.82 -40.18
CA ILE A 418 -2.00 -0.66 -39.83
C ILE A 418 -1.77 0.69 -39.13
N LEU A 419 -2.32 1.79 -39.67
CA LEU A 419 -2.20 3.12 -39.08
C LEU A 419 -2.80 3.16 -37.67
N MET A 420 -3.96 2.51 -37.49
CA MET A 420 -4.60 2.39 -36.18
C MET A 420 -3.72 1.61 -35.20
N LEU A 421 -3.19 0.45 -35.59
CA LEU A 421 -2.30 -0.35 -34.73
C LEU A 421 -1.02 0.42 -34.36
N VAL A 422 -0.38 1.09 -35.31
CA VAL A 422 0.83 1.91 -35.04
C VAL A 422 0.50 3.06 -34.09
N THR A 423 -0.60 3.78 -34.34
CA THR A 423 -1.02 4.91 -33.48
C THR A 423 -1.33 4.43 -32.05
N PHE A 424 -1.99 3.28 -31.91
CA PHE A 424 -2.32 2.73 -30.60
C PHE A 424 -1.07 2.20 -29.88
N ALA A 425 -0.16 1.54 -30.58
CA ALA A 425 1.12 1.12 -30.02
C ALA A 425 1.93 2.31 -29.49
N LEU A 426 2.06 3.38 -30.29
CA LEU A 426 2.77 4.60 -29.89
C LEU A 426 2.08 5.28 -28.70
N ARG A 427 0.75 5.34 -28.71
CA ARG A 427 0.00 5.98 -27.62
C ARG A 427 0.07 5.19 -26.32
N THR A 428 0.06 3.86 -26.37
CA THR A 428 0.26 2.98 -25.20
C THR A 428 1.68 3.12 -24.67
N TYR A 429 2.67 3.14 -25.56
CA TYR A 429 4.07 3.35 -25.18
C TYR A 429 4.27 4.68 -24.46
N GLU A 430 3.70 5.77 -24.99
CA GLU A 430 3.71 7.09 -24.33
C GLU A 430 2.99 7.03 -22.97
N ARG A 431 1.82 6.40 -22.92
CA ARG A 431 1.00 6.30 -21.70
C ARG A 431 1.70 5.54 -20.57
N ASN A 432 2.56 4.58 -20.88
CA ASN A 432 3.34 3.86 -19.86
C ASN A 432 4.27 4.79 -19.08
N PHE A 433 4.83 5.84 -19.71
CA PHE A 433 5.66 6.82 -19.00
C PHE A 433 4.89 7.63 -17.96
N ASP A 434 3.57 7.79 -18.13
CA ASP A 434 2.76 8.46 -17.11
C ASP A 434 2.80 7.68 -15.79
N TRP A 435 2.88 6.35 -15.84
CA TRP A 435 2.95 5.46 -14.67
C TRP A 435 4.35 5.31 -14.07
N ARG A 436 5.35 6.08 -14.54
CA ARG A 436 6.73 5.97 -14.04
C ARG A 436 6.84 6.21 -12.53
N ASN A 437 6.13 7.22 -12.02
CA ASN A 437 5.97 7.47 -10.59
C ASN A 437 4.68 8.27 -10.32
N ASP A 438 4.33 8.41 -9.03
CA ASP A 438 3.15 9.16 -8.60
C ASP A 438 3.08 10.58 -9.20
N LEU A 439 4.20 11.29 -9.27
CA LEU A 439 4.22 12.66 -9.78
C LEU A 439 3.88 12.73 -11.27
N THR A 440 4.46 11.87 -12.10
CA THR A 440 4.15 11.83 -13.54
C THR A 440 2.70 11.42 -13.76
N LEU A 441 2.21 10.47 -12.96
CA LEU A 441 0.86 9.92 -13.09
C LEU A 441 -0.19 10.99 -12.81
N PHE A 442 -0.10 11.68 -11.69
CA PHE A 442 -1.06 12.73 -11.33
C PHE A 442 -0.91 13.98 -12.20
N LYS A 443 0.32 14.34 -12.62
CA LYS A 443 0.52 15.43 -13.59
C LYS A 443 -0.13 15.11 -14.94
N SER A 444 -0.06 13.86 -15.41
CA SER A 444 -0.76 13.43 -16.62
C SER A 444 -2.27 13.56 -16.46
N GLY A 445 -2.81 13.17 -15.30
CA GLY A 445 -4.22 13.31 -14.97
C GLY A 445 -4.69 14.75 -14.98
N LEU A 446 -3.90 15.70 -14.44
CA LEU A 446 -4.24 17.12 -14.45
C LEU A 446 -4.28 17.74 -15.86
N LYS A 447 -3.59 17.17 -16.86
CA LYS A 447 -3.73 17.60 -18.26
C LYS A 447 -5.11 17.28 -18.82
N VAL A 448 -5.75 16.22 -18.32
CA VAL A 448 -7.08 15.78 -18.75
C VAL A 448 -8.17 16.39 -17.87
N ASN A 449 -7.97 16.38 -16.56
CA ASN A 449 -8.89 16.96 -15.60
C ASN A 449 -8.18 17.99 -14.68
N PRO A 450 -8.09 19.26 -15.13
CA PRO A 450 -7.46 20.33 -14.35
C PRO A 450 -8.29 20.78 -13.14
N ASN A 451 -9.51 20.27 -12.97
CA ASN A 451 -10.41 20.62 -11.87
C ASN A 451 -10.51 19.52 -10.80
N ASN A 452 -9.72 18.45 -10.90
CA ASN A 452 -9.68 17.40 -9.88
C ASN A 452 -8.86 17.83 -8.65
N ALA A 453 -9.51 18.16 -7.53
CA ALA A 453 -8.80 18.51 -6.29
C ALA A 453 -7.96 17.33 -5.75
N LYS A 454 -8.46 16.08 -5.87
CA LYS A 454 -7.75 14.87 -5.42
C LYS A 454 -6.40 14.68 -6.12
N LEU A 455 -6.31 14.99 -7.42
CA LEU A 455 -5.03 14.93 -8.16
C LEU A 455 -4.02 15.97 -7.63
N TYR A 456 -4.46 17.19 -7.31
CA TYR A 456 -3.59 18.19 -6.67
C TYR A 456 -3.15 17.73 -5.28
N ASN A 457 -4.05 17.18 -4.46
CA ASN A 457 -3.71 16.62 -3.15
C ASN A 457 -2.67 15.50 -3.24
N ASN A 458 -2.83 14.57 -4.19
CA ASN A 458 -1.87 13.48 -4.35
C ASN A 458 -0.48 13.98 -4.78
N ILE A 459 -0.40 15.03 -5.61
CA ILE A 459 0.88 15.69 -5.91
C ILE A 459 1.44 16.38 -4.66
N GLY A 460 0.59 17.03 -3.85
CA GLY A 460 0.98 17.61 -2.57
C GLY A 460 1.61 16.56 -1.64
N HIS A 461 0.96 15.39 -1.49
CA HIS A 461 1.50 14.28 -0.72
C HIS A 461 2.80 13.70 -1.29
N TYR A 462 3.00 13.74 -2.62
CA TYR A 462 4.28 13.36 -3.22
C TYR A 462 5.42 14.27 -2.73
N TYR A 463 5.23 15.60 -2.73
CA TYR A 463 6.22 16.55 -2.21
C TYR A 463 6.36 16.47 -0.68
N GLU A 464 5.26 16.22 0.04
CA GLU A 464 5.24 16.00 1.49
C GLU A 464 6.20 14.86 1.90
N ARG A 465 6.13 13.73 1.19
CA ARG A 465 7.01 12.57 1.44
C ARG A 465 8.49 12.84 1.17
N ARG A 466 8.82 13.84 0.36
CA ARG A 466 10.20 14.28 0.10
C ARG A 466 10.69 15.36 1.07
N GLY A 467 9.85 15.80 2.00
CA GLY A 467 10.15 16.93 2.88
C GLY A 467 10.11 18.29 2.17
N GLU A 468 9.60 18.36 0.95
CA GLU A 468 9.47 19.59 0.16
C GLU A 468 8.14 20.30 0.49
N TRP A 469 7.98 20.66 1.76
CA TRP A 469 6.72 21.17 2.32
C TRP A 469 6.20 22.45 1.64
N SER A 470 7.10 23.31 1.14
CA SER A 470 6.74 24.55 0.45
C SER A 470 6.03 24.31 -0.88
N GLU A 471 6.51 23.35 -1.68
CA GLU A 471 5.84 22.92 -2.90
C GLU A 471 4.53 22.19 -2.57
N ALA A 472 4.53 21.33 -1.55
CA ALA A 472 3.33 20.63 -1.09
C ALA A 472 2.18 21.62 -0.79
N ILE A 473 2.46 22.70 -0.06
CA ILE A 473 1.48 23.77 0.23
C ILE A 473 0.91 24.40 -1.04
N LYS A 474 1.71 24.64 -2.09
CA LYS A 474 1.20 25.21 -3.35
C LYS A 474 0.15 24.30 -3.98
N TYR A 475 0.40 22.99 -3.98
CA TYR A 475 -0.53 22.00 -4.53
C TYR A 475 -1.77 21.81 -3.64
N PHE A 476 -1.61 21.74 -2.32
CA PHE A 476 -2.75 21.66 -1.40
C PHE A 476 -3.65 22.90 -1.44
N ARG A 477 -3.08 24.11 -1.57
CA ARG A 477 -3.86 25.34 -1.78
C ARG A 477 -4.65 25.29 -3.08
N ARG A 478 -4.03 24.84 -4.18
CA ARG A 478 -4.75 24.64 -5.45
C ARG A 478 -5.87 23.61 -5.32
N ALA A 479 -5.67 22.55 -4.55
CA ALA A 479 -6.71 21.56 -4.27
C ALA A 479 -7.90 22.21 -3.53
N ALA A 480 -7.63 22.97 -2.46
CA ALA A 480 -8.64 23.71 -1.71
C ALA A 480 -9.38 24.78 -2.56
N ASP A 481 -8.69 25.40 -3.53
CA ASP A 481 -9.29 26.36 -4.46
C ASP A 481 -10.25 25.68 -5.44
N LYS A 482 -9.93 24.45 -5.88
CA LYS A 482 -10.76 23.66 -6.80
C LYS A 482 -12.00 23.11 -6.14
N ASP A 483 -11.91 22.77 -4.86
CA ASP A 483 -13.04 22.28 -4.09
C ASP A 483 -13.06 22.89 -2.68
N ARG A 484 -13.91 23.92 -2.52
CA ARG A 484 -14.10 24.61 -1.23
C ARG A 484 -14.82 23.76 -0.18
N GLU A 485 -15.46 22.66 -0.57
CA GLU A 485 -16.06 21.72 0.38
C GLU A 485 -15.03 20.70 0.90
N ASP A 486 -13.90 20.52 0.21
CA ASP A 486 -12.81 19.65 0.64
C ASP A 486 -11.94 20.28 1.73
N ILE A 487 -12.41 20.14 2.96
CA ILE A 487 -11.68 20.53 4.18
C ILE A 487 -10.35 19.75 4.32
N GLY A 488 -10.23 18.56 3.73
CA GLY A 488 -9.02 17.74 3.79
C GLY A 488 -7.80 18.45 3.19
N SER A 489 -8.01 19.14 2.07
CA SER A 489 -6.98 19.97 1.41
C SER A 489 -6.44 21.06 2.33
N GLU A 490 -7.33 21.81 2.99
CA GLU A 490 -6.95 22.91 3.90
C GLU A 490 -6.23 22.37 5.15
N LEU A 491 -6.65 21.20 5.66
CA LEU A 491 -5.97 20.51 6.74
C LEU A 491 -4.54 20.09 6.34
N ASN A 492 -4.34 19.60 5.12
CA ASN A 492 -3.01 19.27 4.59
C ASN A 492 -2.11 20.51 4.50
N VAL A 493 -2.66 21.68 4.14
CA VAL A 493 -1.94 22.98 4.20
C VAL A 493 -1.52 23.29 5.64
N ALA A 494 -2.44 23.20 6.60
CA ALA A 494 -2.15 23.51 8.00
C ALA A 494 -1.03 22.60 8.56
N ARG A 495 -1.10 21.29 8.33
CA ARG A 495 -0.04 20.35 8.74
C ARG A 495 1.31 20.70 8.13
N SER A 496 1.34 21.04 6.84
CA SER A 496 2.57 21.41 6.14
C SER A 496 3.16 22.71 6.67
N LEU A 497 2.32 23.69 7.07
CA LEU A 497 2.75 24.92 7.72
C LEU A 497 3.36 24.66 9.10
N ILE A 498 2.77 23.75 9.89
CA ILE A 498 3.34 23.32 11.19
C ILE A 498 4.74 22.74 11.00
N ARG A 499 4.93 21.88 9.98
CA ARG A 499 6.24 21.28 9.66
C ARG A 499 7.29 22.31 9.22
N LEU A 500 6.87 23.40 8.56
CA LEU A 500 7.73 24.54 8.23
C LEU A 500 7.93 25.53 9.39
N ASN A 501 7.43 25.23 10.59
CA ASN A 501 7.45 26.11 11.75
C ASN A 501 6.72 27.47 11.53
N ARG A 502 5.80 27.54 10.57
CA ARG A 502 4.94 28.71 10.31
C ARG A 502 3.68 28.63 11.17
N LEU A 503 3.89 28.60 12.49
CA LEU A 503 2.87 28.24 13.49
C LEU A 503 1.67 29.19 13.49
N LYS A 504 1.90 30.50 13.35
CA LYS A 504 0.83 31.50 13.37
C LYS A 504 -0.13 31.34 12.19
N GLU A 505 0.40 31.15 10.98
CA GLU A 505 -0.43 30.90 9.79
C GLU A 505 -1.21 29.59 9.89
N ALA A 506 -0.61 28.56 10.50
CA ALA A 506 -1.30 27.29 10.75
C ALA A 506 -2.44 27.46 11.76
N GLU A 507 -2.20 28.17 12.85
CA GLU A 507 -3.21 28.48 13.87
C GLU A 507 -4.37 29.29 13.29
N ASP A 508 -4.09 30.39 12.58
CA ASP A 508 -5.09 31.25 11.95
C ASP A 508 -5.97 30.45 10.97
N LEU A 509 -5.35 29.59 10.15
CA LEU A 509 -6.05 28.72 9.21
C LEU A 509 -6.93 27.69 9.92
N LEU A 510 -6.42 27.02 10.96
CA LEU A 510 -7.18 26.03 11.72
C LEU A 510 -8.37 26.65 12.47
N TRP A 511 -8.21 27.86 13.01
CA TRP A 511 -9.32 28.63 13.58
C TRP A 511 -10.39 29.00 12.55
N ALA A 512 -9.99 29.35 11.31
CA ALA A 512 -10.94 29.64 10.24
C ALA A 512 -11.72 28.38 9.78
N ILE A 513 -11.09 27.21 9.81
CA ILE A 513 -11.69 25.94 9.36
C ILE A 513 -12.63 25.33 10.43
N LYS A 514 -12.26 25.41 11.72
CA LYS A 514 -12.97 24.75 12.83
C LYS A 514 -14.50 24.98 12.85
N PRO A 515 -15.03 26.21 12.66
CA PRO A 515 -16.47 26.46 12.62
C PRO A 515 -17.18 25.75 11.45
N ARG A 516 -16.56 25.75 10.26
CA ARG A 516 -17.10 25.08 9.07
C ARG A 516 -17.28 23.59 9.33
N VAL A 517 -16.27 22.96 9.93
CA VAL A 517 -16.36 21.53 10.28
C VAL A 517 -17.41 21.26 11.33
N ARG A 518 -17.48 22.09 12.39
CA ARG A 518 -18.49 21.93 13.45
C ARG A 518 -19.91 21.94 12.89
N THR A 519 -20.21 22.80 11.90
CA THR A 519 -21.52 22.79 11.21
C THR A 519 -21.76 21.54 10.37
N SER A 520 -20.72 20.98 9.75
CA SER A 520 -20.79 19.73 8.99
C SER A 520 -20.98 18.50 9.89
N ILE A 521 -20.36 18.49 11.08
CA ILE A 521 -20.52 17.45 12.11
C ILE A 521 -22.00 17.33 12.52
N LEU A 522 -22.65 18.46 12.78
CA LEU A 522 -24.08 18.51 13.18
C LEU A 522 -25.04 17.99 12.10
N LYS A 523 -24.60 17.94 10.82
CA LYS A 523 -25.40 17.41 9.70
C LYS A 523 -25.22 15.90 9.49
N ASN A 524 -24.64 15.17 10.45
CA ASN A 524 -24.36 13.72 10.38
C ASN A 524 -23.50 13.29 9.17
N ARG A 525 -22.67 14.20 8.62
CA ARG A 525 -21.75 13.92 7.50
C ARG A 525 -20.32 13.66 8.00
N MET A 526 -20.14 12.66 8.87
CA MET A 526 -18.86 12.46 9.56
C MET A 526 -17.83 11.69 8.72
N VAL A 527 -16.66 12.32 8.50
CA VAL A 527 -15.39 11.62 8.29
C VAL A 527 -14.56 11.81 9.56
N PRO A 528 -14.25 10.74 10.33
CA PRO A 528 -13.48 10.83 11.57
C PRO A 528 -12.18 11.64 11.49
N HIS A 529 -11.56 11.66 10.30
CA HIS A 529 -10.32 12.39 10.03
C HIS A 529 -10.42 13.90 10.26
N TYR A 530 -11.59 14.53 10.15
CA TYR A 530 -11.73 15.98 10.35
C TYR A 530 -11.59 16.41 11.81
N LEU A 531 -11.71 15.49 12.78
CA LEU A 531 -11.40 15.80 14.18
C LEU A 531 -9.92 16.13 14.39
N ASN A 532 -9.05 15.77 13.44
CA ASN A 532 -7.63 16.15 13.46
C ASN A 532 -7.41 17.66 13.38
N ILE A 533 -8.42 18.46 13.00
CA ILE A 533 -8.32 19.92 13.03
C ILE A 533 -8.18 20.43 14.47
N TRP A 534 -8.98 19.92 15.40
CA TRP A 534 -8.87 20.26 16.82
C TRP A 534 -7.54 19.76 17.40
N ILE A 535 -7.12 18.55 17.03
CA ILE A 535 -5.83 17.99 17.48
C ILE A 535 -4.66 18.85 17.02
N ASN A 536 -4.61 19.20 15.73
CA ASN A 536 -3.52 20.02 15.19
C ASN A 536 -3.55 21.43 15.78
N LEU A 537 -4.73 22.00 16.00
CA LEU A 537 -4.88 23.32 16.63
C LEU A 537 -4.40 23.29 18.08
N ALA A 538 -4.85 22.30 18.86
CA ALA A 538 -4.41 22.09 20.23
C ALA A 538 -2.90 21.86 20.31
N HIS A 539 -2.33 21.08 19.38
CA HIS A 539 -0.89 20.85 19.31
C HIS A 539 -0.13 22.17 19.08
N VAL A 540 -0.54 23.00 18.11
CA VAL A 540 0.10 24.30 17.86
C VAL A 540 0.00 25.23 19.07
N ILE A 541 -1.17 25.31 19.69
CA ILE A 541 -1.40 26.13 20.89
C ILE A 541 -0.56 25.62 22.08
N SER A 542 -0.43 24.30 22.22
CA SER A 542 0.33 23.66 23.31
C SER A 542 1.83 23.97 23.28
N LEU A 543 2.37 24.44 22.14
CA LEU A 543 3.75 24.89 22.05
C LEU A 543 3.99 26.16 22.88
N ASN A 544 2.93 26.91 23.19
CA ASN A 544 2.99 28.02 24.12
C ASN A 544 2.55 27.58 25.53
N GLN A 545 3.50 27.57 26.47
CA GLN A 545 3.30 27.19 27.87
C GLN A 545 2.16 27.98 28.56
N THR A 546 1.88 29.22 28.14
CA THR A 546 0.82 30.03 28.76
C THR A 546 -0.59 29.61 28.31
N ARG A 547 -0.71 28.81 27.24
CA ARG A 547 -1.99 28.45 26.61
C ARG A 547 -2.33 26.95 26.72
N LEU A 548 -1.65 26.21 27.61
CA LEU A 548 -1.89 24.77 27.78
C LEU A 548 -3.34 24.44 28.18
N HIS A 549 -4.00 25.31 28.94
CA HIS A 549 -5.42 25.14 29.28
C HIS A 549 -6.35 25.23 28.06
N GLU A 550 -6.02 26.08 27.09
CA GLU A 550 -6.78 26.20 25.86
C GLU A 550 -6.63 24.94 24.99
N ALA A 551 -5.40 24.41 24.89
CA ALA A 551 -5.12 23.15 24.21
C ALA A 551 -5.87 21.97 24.86
N GLU A 552 -5.91 21.90 26.19
CA GLU A 552 -6.66 20.88 26.94
C GLU A 552 -8.15 20.91 26.60
N ASN A 553 -8.76 22.10 26.59
CA ASN A 553 -10.17 22.27 26.25
C ASN A 553 -10.49 21.79 24.82
N LEU A 554 -9.58 22.00 23.86
CA LEU A 554 -9.75 21.53 22.48
C LEU A 554 -9.72 20.00 22.37
N TYR A 555 -8.83 19.32 23.11
CA TYR A 555 -8.84 17.85 23.17
C TYR A 555 -10.11 17.32 23.84
N GLN A 556 -10.54 17.96 24.93
CA GLN A 556 -11.78 17.58 25.61
C GLN A 556 -13.00 17.79 24.70
N GLU A 557 -13.06 18.87 23.91
CA GLU A 557 -14.13 19.09 22.93
C GLU A 557 -14.23 17.92 21.94
N VAL A 558 -13.10 17.41 21.44
CA VAL A 558 -13.08 16.23 20.57
C VAL A 558 -13.68 15.01 21.26
N LEU A 559 -13.32 14.77 22.53
CA LEU A 559 -13.82 13.65 23.31
C LEU A 559 -15.30 13.77 23.68
N THR A 560 -15.85 14.99 23.74
CA THR A 560 -17.31 15.21 23.87
C THR A 560 -18.05 14.86 22.58
N ILE A 561 -17.45 15.12 21.42
CA ILE A 561 -18.03 14.77 20.11
C ILE A 561 -17.93 13.27 19.88
N ARG A 562 -16.76 12.69 20.17
CA ARG A 562 -16.44 11.29 19.92
C ARG A 562 -15.60 10.71 21.05
N SER A 563 -16.25 9.98 21.96
CA SER A 563 -15.64 9.46 23.19
C SER A 563 -14.68 8.27 22.97
N ASP A 564 -14.67 7.66 21.79
CA ASP A 564 -13.78 6.57 21.37
C ASP A 564 -12.61 7.06 20.47
N PHE A 565 -12.42 8.38 20.31
CA PHE A 565 -11.37 8.92 19.43
C PHE A 565 -9.98 8.87 20.07
N VAL A 566 -9.26 7.77 19.82
CA VAL A 566 -7.96 7.46 20.43
C VAL A 566 -6.89 8.56 20.25
N ASP A 567 -6.84 9.21 19.08
CA ASP A 567 -5.81 10.23 18.80
C ASP A 567 -5.92 11.42 19.76
N ALA A 568 -7.14 11.78 20.20
CA ALA A 568 -7.31 12.84 21.19
C ALA A 568 -6.77 12.44 22.56
N TYR A 569 -6.96 11.19 22.98
CA TYR A 569 -6.37 10.67 24.22
C TYR A 569 -4.84 10.63 24.19
N ILE A 570 -4.26 10.20 23.06
CA ILE A 570 -2.80 10.15 22.90
C ILE A 570 -2.19 11.54 23.11
N ASN A 571 -2.72 12.53 22.38
CA ASN A 571 -2.21 13.91 22.43
C ASN A 571 -2.55 14.61 23.77
N LEU A 572 -3.70 14.32 24.38
CA LEU A 572 -4.06 14.85 25.69
C LEU A 572 -3.15 14.30 26.80
N GLY A 573 -2.80 13.02 26.74
CA GLY A 573 -1.82 12.43 27.67
C GLY A 573 -0.43 13.07 27.52
N GLU A 574 0.00 13.35 26.29
CA GLU A 574 1.27 14.06 26.05
C GLU A 574 1.23 15.48 26.63
N LEU A 575 0.10 16.18 26.48
CA LEU A 575 -0.12 17.48 27.10
C LEU A 575 -0.02 17.41 28.64
N TYR A 576 -0.60 16.38 29.26
CA TYR A 576 -0.50 16.17 30.72
C TYR A 576 0.93 15.85 31.16
N ILE A 577 1.70 15.08 30.39
CA ILE A 577 3.13 14.88 30.63
C ILE A 577 3.87 16.22 30.63
N ARG A 578 3.62 17.10 29.64
CA ARG A 578 4.22 18.45 29.58
C ARG A 578 3.81 19.34 30.76
N LYS A 579 2.60 19.16 31.30
CA LYS A 579 2.13 19.83 32.52
C LYS A 579 2.67 19.20 33.82
N HIS A 580 3.49 18.14 33.73
CA HIS A 580 3.94 17.31 34.86
C HIS A 580 2.80 16.63 35.65
N LEU A 581 1.63 16.45 35.03
CA LEU A 581 0.45 15.80 35.61
C LEU A 581 0.43 14.31 35.22
N PHE A 582 1.42 13.56 35.70
CA PHE A 582 1.65 12.18 35.26
C PHE A 582 0.49 11.22 35.59
N ASP A 583 -0.19 11.41 36.73
CA ASP A 583 -1.36 10.60 37.10
C ASP A 583 -2.52 10.76 36.10
N GLN A 584 -2.78 11.99 35.67
CA GLN A 584 -3.80 12.28 34.66
C GLN A 584 -3.40 11.73 33.30
N ALA A 585 -2.11 11.77 32.94
CA ALA A 585 -1.63 11.16 31.70
C ALA A 585 -1.86 9.64 31.67
N ILE A 586 -1.50 8.94 32.75
CA ILE A 586 -1.70 7.49 32.90
C ILE A 586 -3.18 7.13 32.78
N GLU A 587 -4.04 7.81 33.55
CA GLU A 587 -5.49 7.58 33.51
C GLU A 587 -6.08 7.85 32.12
N THR A 588 -5.57 8.85 31.40
CA THR A 588 -5.99 9.20 30.04
C THR A 588 -5.65 8.09 29.03
N TYR A 589 -4.44 7.51 29.10
CA TYR A 589 -4.04 6.39 28.25
C TYR A 589 -4.81 5.10 28.58
N GLU A 590 -5.03 4.80 29.85
CA GLU A 590 -5.82 3.64 30.28
C GLU A 590 -7.29 3.75 29.82
N LYS A 591 -7.88 4.95 29.91
CA LYS A 591 -9.22 5.22 29.35
C LYS A 591 -9.28 4.95 27.84
N ALA A 592 -8.23 5.31 27.10
CA ALA A 592 -8.17 5.06 25.66
C ALA A 592 -8.15 3.55 25.35
N LEU A 593 -7.34 2.77 26.07
CA LEU A 593 -7.26 1.32 25.95
C LEU A 593 -8.59 0.62 26.27
N ASN A 594 -9.33 1.12 27.27
CA ASN A 594 -10.62 0.54 27.68
C ASN A 594 -11.78 0.89 26.75
N ARG A 595 -11.79 2.09 26.16
CA ARG A 595 -12.94 2.59 25.39
C ARG A 595 -12.95 2.15 23.95
N ALA A 596 -11.79 1.89 23.36
CA ALA A 596 -11.74 1.65 21.94
C ALA A 596 -11.91 0.16 21.60
N ARG A 597 -13.13 -0.18 21.14
CA ARG A 597 -13.52 -1.55 20.75
C ARG A 597 -12.73 -2.09 19.54
N HIS A 598 -12.23 -1.19 18.68
CA HIS A 598 -11.45 -1.51 17.48
C HIS A 598 -10.29 -0.52 17.34
N ILE A 599 -9.20 -0.74 18.10
CA ILE A 599 -7.95 0.02 17.93
C ILE A 599 -7.08 -0.69 16.90
N ASP A 600 -6.48 0.09 15.99
CA ASP A 600 -5.40 -0.40 15.13
C ASP A 600 -4.22 -0.92 15.99
N ASP A 601 -3.62 -2.04 15.58
CA ASP A 601 -2.52 -2.67 16.34
C ASP A 601 -1.37 -1.67 16.59
N GLY A 602 -1.08 -0.79 15.62
CA GLY A 602 -0.06 0.26 15.76
C GLY A 602 -0.39 1.25 16.87
N LYS A 603 -1.59 1.85 16.85
CA LYS A 603 -2.02 2.79 17.90
C LYS A 603 -2.11 2.15 19.27
N LYS A 604 -2.46 0.86 19.33
CA LYS A 604 -2.47 0.11 20.59
C LYS A 604 -1.05 -0.03 21.14
N ALA A 605 -0.07 -0.32 20.28
CA ALA A 605 1.34 -0.34 20.68
C ALA A 605 1.82 1.04 21.16
N ASP A 606 1.48 2.11 20.45
CA ASP A 606 1.81 3.49 20.83
C ASP A 606 1.23 3.86 22.22
N LEU A 607 0.02 3.42 22.53
CA LEU A 607 -0.61 3.65 23.85
C LEU A 607 0.15 2.96 24.98
N TYR A 608 0.52 1.68 24.81
CA TYR A 608 1.33 0.97 25.82
C TYR A 608 2.71 1.59 25.99
N TYR A 609 3.34 2.02 24.88
CA TYR A 609 4.59 2.76 24.93
C TYR A 609 4.45 4.09 25.70
N ASN A 610 3.45 4.91 25.38
CA ASN A 610 3.21 6.18 26.06
C ASN A 610 2.84 6.01 27.53
N LEU A 611 2.11 4.94 27.87
CA LEU A 611 1.81 4.56 29.25
C LEU A 611 3.10 4.23 30.02
N ALA A 612 3.98 3.43 29.43
CA ALA A 612 5.29 3.10 30.01
C ALA A 612 6.15 4.35 30.22
N VAL A 613 6.17 5.27 29.25
CA VAL A 613 6.89 6.56 29.37
C VAL A 613 6.31 7.41 30.49
N ALA A 614 4.98 7.55 30.58
CA ALA A 614 4.32 8.32 31.64
C ALA A 614 4.61 7.74 33.03
N LYS A 615 4.55 6.42 33.18
CA LYS A 615 4.90 5.70 34.42
C LYS A 615 6.39 5.88 34.78
N SER A 616 7.29 5.82 33.81
CA SER A 616 8.73 6.06 34.01
C SER A 616 9.01 7.49 34.47
N LEU A 617 8.42 8.50 33.82
CA LEU A 617 8.61 9.90 34.20
C LEU A 617 8.03 10.20 35.59
N LYS A 618 6.88 9.62 35.93
CA LYS A 618 6.31 9.69 37.28
C LYS A 618 7.28 9.13 38.32
N LEU A 619 7.92 8.00 38.00
CA LEU A 619 8.86 7.34 38.91
C LEU A 619 10.11 8.19 39.14
N ASP A 620 10.69 8.73 38.07
CA ASP A 620 11.88 9.59 38.14
C ASP A 620 11.57 10.90 38.90
N HIS A 621 10.36 11.46 38.75
CA HIS A 621 9.92 12.66 39.49
C HIS A 621 9.76 12.41 40.99
N GLN A 622 9.35 11.21 41.39
CA GLN A 622 9.10 10.87 42.80
C GLN A 622 10.38 10.61 43.62
N GLN A 623 11.59 10.68 43.02
CA GLN A 623 12.90 10.49 43.67
C GLN A 623 12.94 9.36 44.72
N GLN A 624 12.46 8.17 44.34
CA GLN A 624 12.36 7.03 45.28
C GLN A 624 13.74 6.42 45.59
N LYS A 625 13.97 6.05 46.86
CA LYS A 625 15.22 5.41 47.28
C LYS A 625 15.41 4.03 46.59
N PRO A 626 16.63 3.66 46.17
CA PRO A 626 16.90 2.50 45.30
C PRO A 626 16.56 1.11 45.88
N ASN A 627 16.30 0.99 47.18
CA ASN A 627 15.99 -0.28 47.87
C ASN A 627 14.50 -0.47 48.23
N ASP A 628 13.58 0.28 47.62
CA ASP A 628 12.14 0.13 47.86
C ASP A 628 11.56 -1.04 47.04
N LEU A 629 10.91 -2.01 47.71
CA LEU A 629 10.18 -3.10 47.04
C LEU A 629 9.12 -2.56 46.06
N LYS A 630 8.55 -1.38 46.34
CA LYS A 630 7.61 -0.68 45.46
C LYS A 630 8.27 -0.17 44.18
N LEU A 631 9.54 0.23 44.23
CA LEU A 631 10.29 0.67 43.04
C LEU A 631 10.47 -0.50 42.06
N ARG A 632 10.85 -1.66 42.58
CA ARG A 632 11.02 -2.90 41.80
C ARG A 632 9.74 -3.30 41.07
N SER A 633 8.61 -3.32 41.78
CA SER A 633 7.31 -3.65 41.19
C SER A 633 6.90 -2.70 40.07
N LYS A 634 7.14 -1.39 40.24
CA LYS A 634 6.83 -0.38 39.22
C LYS A 634 7.70 -0.52 37.97
N LEU A 635 9.00 -0.81 38.13
CA LEU A 635 9.90 -1.04 37.00
C LEU A 635 9.50 -2.27 36.18
N THR A 636 9.07 -3.35 36.84
CA THR A 636 8.56 -4.54 36.16
C THR A 636 7.28 -4.24 35.37
N GLU A 637 6.37 -3.42 35.91
CA GLU A 637 5.16 -3.00 35.21
C GLU A 637 5.47 -2.20 33.94
N ILE A 638 6.43 -1.26 34.01
CA ILE A 638 6.89 -0.47 32.85
C ILE A 638 7.50 -1.38 31.77
N VAL A 639 8.34 -2.36 32.17
CA VAL A 639 8.89 -3.35 31.24
C VAL A 639 7.78 -4.16 30.58
N GLN A 640 6.79 -4.59 31.33
CA GLN A 640 5.67 -5.36 30.78
C GLN A 640 4.89 -4.56 29.74
N ASP A 641 4.60 -3.29 30.00
CA ASP A 641 3.94 -2.40 29.03
C ASP A 641 4.77 -2.24 27.74
N LEU A 642 6.10 -2.05 27.86
CA LEU A 642 7.00 -1.99 26.71
C LEU A 642 7.04 -3.30 25.92
N MET A 643 7.08 -4.45 26.61
CA MET A 643 7.04 -5.75 25.95
C MET A 643 5.72 -5.99 25.23
N VAL A 644 4.59 -5.57 25.81
CA VAL A 644 3.28 -5.64 25.14
C VAL A 644 3.29 -4.78 23.88
N ALA A 645 3.80 -3.54 23.96
CA ALA A 645 3.95 -2.68 22.78
C ALA A 645 4.77 -3.35 21.66
N ILE A 646 5.92 -3.95 22.00
CA ILE A 646 6.79 -4.65 21.05
C ILE A 646 6.14 -5.93 20.51
N SER A 647 5.38 -6.65 21.33
CA SER A 647 4.68 -7.87 20.91
C SER A 647 3.58 -7.59 19.88
N ILE A 648 2.92 -6.43 20.00
CA ILE A 648 1.89 -5.96 19.08
C ILE A 648 2.54 -5.38 17.82
N ASN A 649 3.56 -4.53 17.98
CA ASN A 649 4.33 -3.94 16.89
C ASN A 649 5.83 -4.20 17.09
N ARG A 650 6.34 -5.24 16.41
CA ARG A 650 7.76 -5.63 16.49
C ARG A 650 8.72 -4.61 15.89
N GLU A 651 8.22 -3.64 15.13
CA GLU A 651 9.01 -2.56 14.55
C GLU A 651 8.94 -1.26 15.35
N HIS A 652 8.35 -1.27 16.55
CA HIS A 652 8.25 -0.08 17.40
C HIS A 652 9.61 0.28 18.01
N ARG A 653 10.38 1.08 17.27
CA ARG A 653 11.76 1.47 17.56
C ARG A 653 11.95 2.03 18.98
N GLU A 654 11.11 2.97 19.37
CA GLU A 654 11.20 3.69 20.64
C GLU A 654 10.95 2.76 21.83
N ALA A 655 9.97 1.85 21.72
CA ALA A 655 9.70 0.87 22.76
C ALA A 655 10.87 -0.11 22.95
N ILE A 656 11.48 -0.58 21.85
CA ILE A 656 12.63 -1.49 21.90
C ILE A 656 13.84 -0.81 22.57
N ILE A 657 14.16 0.42 22.17
CA ILE A 657 15.28 1.17 22.75
C ILE A 657 15.02 1.43 24.24
N ASN A 658 13.84 1.93 24.60
CA ASN A 658 13.52 2.25 25.99
C ASN A 658 13.49 1.00 26.87
N LEU A 659 13.06 -0.15 26.34
CA LEU A 659 13.16 -1.43 27.05
C LEU A 659 14.63 -1.78 27.32
N ALA A 660 15.49 -1.72 26.31
CA ALA A 660 16.91 -2.04 26.47
C ALA A 660 17.59 -1.11 27.49
N ILE A 661 17.32 0.20 27.44
CA ILE A 661 17.85 1.18 28.40
C ILE A 661 17.34 0.92 29.81
N LEU A 662 16.05 0.59 29.97
CA LEU A 662 15.45 0.35 31.28
C LEU A 662 16.05 -0.89 31.97
N LEU A 663 16.37 -1.95 31.20
CA LEU A 663 16.99 -3.18 31.70
C LEU A 663 18.46 -3.02 32.12
N GLN A 664 19.10 -1.92 31.72
CA GLN A 664 20.47 -1.56 32.10
C GLN A 664 20.52 -0.76 33.41
N LYS A 665 19.38 -0.28 33.92
CA LYS A 665 19.33 0.47 35.19
C LYS A 665 19.75 -0.44 36.36
N PRO A 666 20.66 -0.01 37.25
CA PRO A 666 21.14 -0.83 38.38
C PRO A 666 20.01 -1.16 39.38
N GLU A 667 18.95 -0.37 39.41
CA GLU A 667 17.77 -0.58 40.26
C GLU A 667 16.83 -1.69 39.76
N PHE A 668 17.05 -2.20 38.54
CA PHE A 668 16.18 -3.21 37.95
C PHE A 668 16.30 -4.56 38.70
N PRO A 669 15.18 -5.23 39.04
CA PRO A 669 15.19 -6.46 39.84
C PRO A 669 16.05 -7.55 39.21
N SER A 670 16.79 -8.32 40.01
CA SER A 670 17.58 -9.48 39.56
C SER A 670 16.72 -10.64 39.07
N ASP A 671 15.48 -10.70 39.52
CA ASP A 671 14.54 -11.77 39.21
C ASP A 671 14.03 -11.59 37.78
N ASN A 672 14.09 -12.65 36.96
CA ASN A 672 13.69 -12.68 35.54
C ASN A 672 14.52 -11.79 34.57
N GLN A 673 15.68 -11.24 34.97
CA GLN A 673 16.52 -10.42 34.07
C GLN A 673 16.90 -11.12 32.77
N THR A 674 17.21 -12.42 32.84
CA THR A 674 17.62 -13.22 31.68
C THR A 674 16.53 -13.27 30.62
N GLU A 675 15.26 -13.43 31.03
CA GLU A 675 14.12 -13.50 30.10
C GLU A 675 13.92 -12.16 29.39
N TYR A 676 13.86 -11.06 30.16
CA TYR A 676 13.65 -9.72 29.62
C TYR A 676 14.79 -9.25 28.71
N ARG A 677 16.05 -9.51 29.10
CA ARG A 677 17.22 -9.19 28.29
C ARG A 677 17.27 -10.01 26.99
N THR A 678 16.91 -11.29 27.06
CA THR A 678 16.82 -12.14 25.86
C THR A 678 15.73 -11.64 24.91
N PHE A 679 14.57 -11.26 25.44
CA PHE A 679 13.49 -10.65 24.65
C PHE A 679 13.97 -9.35 23.97
N ALA A 680 14.62 -8.46 24.71
CA ALA A 680 15.14 -7.20 24.18
C ALA A 680 16.19 -7.41 23.06
N ILE A 681 17.13 -8.34 23.25
CA ILE A 681 18.12 -8.70 22.23
C ILE A 681 17.44 -9.23 20.96
N ASN A 682 16.45 -10.11 21.10
CA ASN A 682 15.72 -10.64 19.96
C ASN A 682 14.97 -9.54 19.20
N ALA A 683 14.33 -8.62 19.91
CA ALA A 683 13.63 -7.47 19.30
C ALA A 683 14.61 -6.51 18.59
N LEU A 684 15.75 -6.20 19.22
CA LEU A 684 16.81 -5.38 18.61
C LEU A 684 17.39 -6.04 17.36
N ARG A 685 17.65 -7.37 17.40
CA ARG A 685 18.16 -8.14 16.26
C ARG A 685 17.15 -8.20 15.11
N SER A 686 15.86 -8.39 15.40
CA SER A 686 14.82 -8.42 14.36
C SER A 686 14.72 -7.07 13.64
N TYR A 687 14.78 -5.95 14.39
CA TYR A 687 14.73 -4.62 13.80
C TYR A 687 16.01 -4.29 13.00
N SER A 688 17.18 -4.66 13.51
CA SER A 688 18.45 -4.36 12.83
C SER A 688 18.60 -5.05 11.47
N ARG A 689 17.83 -6.10 11.16
CA ARG A 689 17.84 -6.74 9.84
C ARG A 689 17.19 -5.88 8.75
N SER A 690 16.22 -5.03 9.11
CA SER A 690 15.53 -4.14 8.17
C SER A 690 16.16 -2.76 8.11
N ASN A 691 16.77 -2.28 9.21
CA ASN A 691 17.37 -0.96 9.29
C ASN A 691 18.53 -0.94 10.30
N GLU A 692 19.79 -1.00 9.82
CA GLU A 692 20.96 -1.00 10.69
C GLU A 692 21.22 0.39 11.27
N LEU A 693 21.16 0.52 12.59
CA LEU A 693 21.46 1.74 13.35
C LEU A 693 22.54 1.46 14.40
N GLU A 694 23.44 2.42 14.62
CA GLU A 694 24.53 2.32 15.58
C GLU A 694 24.02 2.14 17.02
N SER A 695 22.91 2.81 17.37
CA SER A 695 22.32 2.72 18.71
C SER A 695 21.74 1.35 19.02
N PHE A 696 21.22 0.64 18.01
CA PHE A 696 20.72 -0.73 18.16
C PHE A 696 21.88 -1.69 18.40
N GLN A 697 22.93 -1.60 17.59
CA GLN A 697 24.14 -2.41 17.73
C GLN A 697 24.79 -2.20 19.11
N PHE A 698 24.87 -0.95 19.58
CA PHE A 698 25.36 -0.62 20.91
C PHE A 698 24.49 -1.21 22.04
N ASN A 699 23.17 -1.05 21.96
CA ASN A 699 22.26 -1.58 22.99
C ASN A 699 22.25 -3.12 23.03
N ILE A 700 22.40 -3.80 21.88
CA ILE A 700 22.58 -5.25 21.84
C ILE A 700 23.86 -5.64 22.60
N ALA A 701 24.98 -4.96 22.31
CA ALA A 701 26.26 -5.27 22.91
C ALA A 701 26.23 -5.10 24.44
N ILE A 702 25.67 -4.00 24.96
CA ILE A 702 25.53 -3.79 26.41
C ILE A 702 24.63 -4.85 27.04
N THR A 703 23.49 -5.15 26.42
CA THR A 703 22.55 -6.16 26.96
C THR A 703 23.17 -7.56 26.99
N LEU A 704 24.06 -7.89 26.04
CA LEU A 704 24.85 -9.13 26.03
C LEU A 704 25.88 -9.16 27.16
N LEU A 705 26.55 -8.04 27.44
CA LEU A 705 27.48 -7.95 28.57
C LEU A 705 26.77 -8.19 29.89
N ASP A 706 25.57 -7.63 30.06
CA ASP A 706 24.74 -7.82 31.26
C ASP A 706 24.24 -9.25 31.45
N LEU A 707 24.12 -10.04 30.36
CA LEU A 707 23.82 -11.48 30.45
C LEU A 707 25.04 -12.30 30.89
N GLY A 708 26.25 -11.76 30.73
CA GLY A 708 27.50 -12.41 31.09
C GLY A 708 27.84 -13.64 30.24
N GLY A 709 28.95 -14.31 30.57
CA GLY A 709 29.44 -15.49 29.85
C GLY A 709 30.42 -15.16 28.69
N PRO A 710 31.30 -16.11 28.33
CA PRO A 710 32.37 -15.85 27.36
C PRO A 710 31.85 -15.66 25.93
N THR A 711 30.80 -16.38 25.55
CA THR A 711 30.17 -16.27 24.22
C THR A 711 29.53 -14.91 24.02
N ASN A 712 28.75 -14.43 25.01
CA ASN A 712 28.07 -13.14 24.93
C ASN A 712 29.07 -11.97 24.92
N ARG A 713 30.23 -12.09 25.60
CA ARG A 713 31.31 -11.10 25.51
C ARG A 713 31.92 -10.99 24.11
N MET A 714 32.10 -12.13 23.42
CA MET A 714 32.59 -12.13 22.04
C MET A 714 31.57 -11.54 21.07
N ASP A 715 30.29 -11.90 21.22
CA ASP A 715 29.19 -11.32 20.43
C ASP A 715 29.08 -9.81 20.68
N ALA A 716 29.24 -9.35 21.93
CA ALA A 716 29.23 -7.93 22.27
C ALA A 716 30.36 -7.15 21.55
N ILE A 717 31.57 -7.72 21.44
CA ILE A 717 32.65 -7.12 20.65
C ILE A 717 32.23 -6.94 19.20
N HIS A 718 31.64 -7.97 18.58
CA HIS A 718 31.17 -7.89 17.19
C HIS A 718 30.17 -6.75 17.00
N HIS A 719 29.18 -6.66 17.89
CA HIS A 719 28.15 -5.63 17.84
C HIS A 719 28.71 -4.22 18.10
N PHE A 720 29.64 -4.03 19.05
CA PHE A 720 30.27 -2.72 19.23
C PHE A 720 31.14 -2.32 18.04
N LYS A 721 31.87 -3.25 17.41
CA LYS A 721 32.63 -2.97 16.19
C LYS A 721 31.71 -2.50 15.08
N ARG A 722 30.58 -3.18 14.87
CA ARG A 722 29.57 -2.77 13.89
C ARG A 722 28.99 -1.39 14.20
N ALA A 723 28.74 -1.08 15.48
CA ALA A 723 28.29 0.25 15.89
C ALA A 723 29.33 1.34 15.55
N ALA A 724 30.62 1.07 15.77
CA ALA A 724 31.72 1.98 15.43
C ALA A 724 31.98 2.10 13.92
N GLU A 725 31.65 1.09 13.11
CA GLU A 725 31.67 1.17 11.64
C GLU A 725 30.55 2.08 11.11
N LEU A 726 29.32 1.94 11.66
CA LEU A 726 28.18 2.76 11.29
C LEU A 726 28.38 4.22 11.73
N LYS A 727 28.99 4.43 12.90
CA LYS A 727 29.29 5.75 13.45
C LYS A 727 30.72 5.81 14.00
N PRO A 728 31.70 6.29 13.20
CA PRO A 728 33.10 6.32 13.58
C PRO A 728 33.45 7.14 14.83
N ASP A 729 32.67 8.17 15.14
CA ASP A 729 32.86 9.06 16.30
C ASP A 729 32.06 8.63 17.54
N PHE A 730 31.49 7.42 17.54
CA PHE A 730 30.61 6.94 18.61
C PHE A 730 31.38 6.60 19.89
N ARG A 731 31.60 7.63 20.73
CA ARG A 731 32.38 7.57 21.97
C ARG A 731 32.06 6.36 22.85
N SER A 732 30.78 6.10 23.10
CA SER A 732 30.36 5.02 24.01
C SER A 732 30.73 3.63 23.46
N ALA A 733 30.61 3.40 22.15
CA ALA A 733 30.96 2.11 21.55
C ALA A 733 32.49 1.89 21.57
N LEU A 734 33.27 2.90 21.18
CA LEU A 734 34.74 2.82 21.17
C LEU A 734 35.32 2.61 22.58
N TYR A 735 34.81 3.34 23.57
CA TYR A 735 35.27 3.19 24.95
C TYR A 735 34.90 1.83 25.55
N ASN A 736 33.68 1.32 25.31
CA ASN A 736 33.30 -0.01 25.79
C ASN A 736 34.07 -1.13 25.08
N LEU A 737 34.45 -0.97 23.80
CA LEU A 737 35.39 -1.89 23.14
C LEU A 737 36.75 -1.90 23.82
N ALA A 738 37.30 -0.72 24.08
CA ALA A 738 38.57 -0.60 24.79
C ALA A 738 38.53 -1.27 26.17
N LEU A 739 37.44 -1.06 26.92
CA LEU A 739 37.24 -1.67 28.23
C LEU A 739 37.17 -3.20 28.15
N LEU A 740 36.47 -3.75 27.14
CA LEU A 740 36.43 -5.20 26.93
C LEU A 740 37.80 -5.79 26.59
N TYR A 741 38.54 -5.16 25.68
CA TYR A 741 39.90 -5.63 25.34
C TYR A 741 40.86 -5.50 26.53
N TYR A 742 40.70 -4.46 27.34
CA TYR A 742 41.42 -4.30 28.60
C TYR A 742 41.12 -5.45 29.58
N ASP A 743 39.84 -5.83 29.74
CA ASP A 743 39.43 -6.98 30.56
C ASP A 743 40.02 -8.31 30.05
N PHE A 744 40.14 -8.46 28.72
CA PHE A 744 40.80 -9.60 28.08
C PHE A 744 42.34 -9.55 28.16
N LYS A 745 42.92 -8.49 28.74
CA LYS A 745 44.37 -8.20 28.80
C LYS A 745 45.02 -8.02 27.42
N ASP A 746 44.23 -7.75 26.39
CA ASP A 746 44.71 -7.36 25.07
C ASP A 746 44.92 -5.83 25.04
N TYR A 747 46.04 -5.42 25.64
CA TYR A 747 46.36 -4.01 25.81
C TYR A 747 46.61 -3.28 24.48
N GLU A 748 47.08 -3.97 23.45
CA GLU A 748 47.32 -3.37 22.14
C GLU A 748 46.00 -3.00 21.45
N GLN A 749 45.03 -3.91 21.41
CA GLN A 749 43.71 -3.60 20.86
C GLN A 749 42.96 -2.58 21.71
N SER A 750 43.10 -2.64 23.04
CA SER A 750 42.51 -1.64 23.93
C SER A 750 43.04 -0.23 23.62
N LEU A 751 44.36 -0.06 23.49
CA LEU A 751 44.99 1.21 23.11
C LEU A 751 44.57 1.68 21.72
N PHE A 752 44.41 0.76 20.75
CA PHE A 752 43.91 1.11 19.42
C PHE A 752 42.54 1.81 19.48
N TYR A 753 41.58 1.24 20.21
CA TYR A 753 40.25 1.84 20.36
C TYR A 753 40.24 3.08 21.27
N LEU A 754 41.12 3.16 22.28
CA LEU A 754 41.29 4.37 23.10
C LEU A 754 41.86 5.53 22.30
N ASN A 755 42.86 5.29 21.45
CA ASN A 755 43.41 6.33 20.57
C ASN A 755 42.33 6.85 19.61
N ARG A 756 41.54 5.97 18.99
CA ARG A 756 40.39 6.40 18.18
C ARG A 756 39.35 7.18 18.98
N THR A 757 39.12 6.79 20.24
CA THR A 757 38.22 7.55 21.14
C THR A 757 38.77 8.95 21.38
N LEU A 758 40.07 9.09 21.63
CA LEU A 758 40.74 10.36 21.95
C LEU A 758 41.04 11.22 20.71
N GLU A 759 41.11 10.64 19.52
CA GLU A 759 41.15 11.36 18.23
C GLU A 759 39.88 12.18 18.03
N HIS A 760 38.72 11.59 18.33
CA HIS A 760 37.42 12.24 18.20
C HIS A 760 36.97 12.99 19.47
N HIS A 761 37.40 12.54 20.65
CA HIS A 761 37.01 13.06 21.97
C HIS A 761 38.26 13.25 22.86
N SER A 762 39.10 14.21 22.49
CA SER A 762 40.41 14.47 23.12
C SER A 762 40.35 14.75 24.63
N ASN A 763 39.22 15.27 25.10
CA ASN A 763 38.97 15.63 26.49
C ASN A 763 38.20 14.56 27.27
N TYR A 764 38.22 13.29 26.83
CA TYR A 764 37.51 12.23 27.52
C TYR A 764 38.36 11.60 28.64
N THR A 765 38.20 12.13 29.86
CA THR A 765 39.01 11.77 31.04
C THR A 765 39.05 10.26 31.33
N LYS A 766 37.92 9.55 31.20
CA LYS A 766 37.87 8.10 31.44
C LYS A 766 38.76 7.30 30.49
N ALA A 767 38.83 7.70 29.22
CA ALA A 767 39.72 7.06 28.25
C ALA A 767 41.19 7.37 28.53
N LEU A 768 41.52 8.60 28.95
CA LEU A 768 42.89 8.97 29.34
C LEU A 768 43.37 8.19 30.58
N LEU A 769 42.51 8.07 31.61
CA LEU A 769 42.81 7.28 32.81
C LEU A 769 43.06 5.81 32.47
N LEU A 770 42.21 5.20 31.63
CA LEU A 770 42.39 3.81 31.20
C LEU A 770 43.65 3.64 30.32
N THR A 771 43.96 4.61 29.46
CA THR A 771 45.19 4.62 28.66
C THR A 771 46.44 4.65 29.55
N ALA A 772 46.44 5.51 30.57
CA ALA A 772 47.53 5.63 31.53
C ALA A 772 47.73 4.33 32.34
N ASP A 773 46.63 3.72 32.82
CA ASP A 773 46.70 2.43 33.51
C ASP A 773 47.26 1.32 32.62
N ILE A 774 46.86 1.28 31.34
CA ILE A 774 47.43 0.32 30.37
C ILE A 774 48.92 0.54 30.18
N TYR A 775 49.38 1.78 29.96
CA TYR A 775 50.82 2.08 29.87
C TYR A 775 51.57 1.67 31.12
N SER A 776 50.96 1.84 32.31
CA SER A 776 51.55 1.45 33.59
C SER A 776 51.76 -0.07 33.64
N ARG A 777 50.74 -0.85 33.25
CA ARG A 777 50.80 -2.32 33.18
C ARG A 777 51.78 -2.84 32.13
N MET A 778 51.98 -2.11 31.05
CA MET A 778 52.98 -2.41 30.02
C MET A 778 54.40 -1.98 30.41
N GLY A 779 54.60 -1.33 31.57
CA GLY A 779 55.89 -0.84 32.05
C GLY A 779 56.38 0.44 31.36
N ARG A 780 55.51 1.14 30.60
CA ARG A 780 55.82 2.39 29.90
C ARG A 780 55.61 3.61 30.81
N LEU A 781 56.40 3.68 31.87
CA LEU A 781 56.19 4.64 32.97
C LEU A 781 56.24 6.12 32.54
N ASP A 782 57.08 6.48 31.56
CA ASP A 782 57.16 7.85 31.05
C ASP A 782 55.88 8.28 30.30
N ASP A 783 55.27 7.37 29.54
CA ASP A 783 54.02 7.62 28.83
C ASP A 783 52.83 7.66 29.79
N THR A 784 52.88 6.83 30.84
CA THR A 784 51.90 6.88 31.94
C THR A 784 51.92 8.23 32.65
N GLU A 785 53.11 8.73 33.02
CA GLU A 785 53.27 10.03 33.69
C GLU A 785 52.71 11.17 32.84
N LYS A 786 53.06 11.21 31.55
CA LYS A 786 52.53 12.19 30.59
C LYS A 786 51.01 12.13 30.47
N THR A 787 50.44 10.92 30.43
CA THR A 787 48.99 10.75 30.24
C THR A 787 48.21 11.16 31.49
N TYR A 788 48.69 10.84 32.70
CA TYR A 788 48.08 11.35 33.93
C TYR A 788 48.28 12.85 34.12
N ALA A 789 49.44 13.41 33.74
CA ALA A 789 49.66 14.86 33.75
C ALA A 789 48.62 15.57 32.85
N LYS A 790 48.33 15.02 31.67
CA LYS A 790 47.28 15.52 30.78
C LYS A 790 45.88 15.45 31.41
N VAL A 791 45.59 14.45 32.24
CA VAL A 791 44.33 14.39 33.02
C VAL A 791 44.30 15.53 34.05
N LEU A 792 45.41 15.79 34.74
CA LEU A 792 45.50 16.86 35.74
C LEU A 792 45.48 18.27 35.14
N GLU A 793 45.95 18.46 33.90
CA GLU A 793 45.76 19.71 33.15
C GLU A 793 44.27 20.02 32.91
N MET A 794 43.43 18.98 32.81
CA MET A 794 42.00 19.14 32.58
C MET A 794 41.18 19.17 33.88
N ASP A 795 41.60 18.38 34.86
CA ASP A 795 40.98 18.23 36.18
C ASP A 795 42.09 18.14 37.23
N GLU A 796 42.53 19.30 37.70
CA GLU A 796 43.61 19.43 38.70
C GLU A 796 43.32 18.67 40.00
N ASN A 797 42.05 18.37 40.26
CA ASN A 797 41.56 17.69 41.45
C ASN A 797 41.18 16.22 41.18
N ASN A 798 41.65 15.63 40.08
CA ASN A 798 41.32 14.23 39.78
C ASN A 798 42.03 13.26 40.73
N TYR A 799 41.32 12.79 41.77
CA TYR A 799 41.88 11.90 42.80
C TYR A 799 42.58 10.67 42.22
N GLU A 800 41.97 10.02 41.21
CA GLU A 800 42.49 8.79 40.62
C GLU A 800 43.83 9.02 39.90
N ALA A 801 43.97 10.12 39.16
CA ALA A 801 45.22 10.49 38.52
C ALA A 801 46.32 10.85 39.54
N ILE A 802 46.01 11.65 40.58
CA ILE A 802 46.98 12.01 41.63
C ILE A 802 47.44 10.77 42.41
N HIS A 803 46.50 9.89 42.76
CA HIS A 803 46.79 8.64 43.47
C HIS A 803 47.71 7.73 42.67
N ASN A 804 47.39 7.49 41.39
CA ASN A 804 48.19 6.61 40.55
C ASN A 804 49.57 7.20 40.21
N LEU A 805 49.70 8.53 40.06
CA LEU A 805 50.99 9.20 39.95
C LEU A 805 51.86 9.04 41.22
N CYS A 806 51.28 9.12 42.42
CA CYS A 806 52.01 8.85 43.67
C CYS A 806 52.63 7.45 43.68
N LEU A 807 51.87 6.45 43.21
CA LEU A 807 52.33 5.07 43.15
C LEU A 807 53.49 4.91 42.17
N ILE A 808 53.45 5.60 41.03
CA ILE A 808 54.54 5.60 40.03
C ILE A 808 55.79 6.28 40.57
N TYR A 809 55.67 7.43 41.24
CA TYR A 809 56.82 8.11 41.86
C TYR A 809 57.45 7.29 42.98
N LYS A 810 56.64 6.55 43.74
CA LYS A 810 57.11 5.56 44.71
C LYS A 810 57.89 4.44 44.03
N GLN A 811 57.37 3.89 42.93
CA GLN A 811 58.00 2.81 42.18
C GLN A 811 59.32 3.24 41.50
N THR A 812 59.40 4.48 41.04
CA THR A 812 60.58 5.08 40.38
C THR A 812 61.56 5.75 41.35
N GLN A 813 61.33 5.66 42.67
CA GLN A 813 62.14 6.26 43.75
C GLN A 813 62.30 7.79 43.69
N ARG A 814 61.36 8.50 43.04
CA ARG A 814 61.33 9.97 42.94
C ARG A 814 60.69 10.60 44.18
N LYS A 815 61.47 10.69 45.27
CA LYS A 815 60.98 11.08 46.61
C LYS A 815 60.35 12.47 46.69
N LYS A 816 60.88 13.47 45.97
CA LYS A 816 60.40 14.87 46.02
C LYS A 816 59.02 15.02 45.36
N GLU A 817 58.85 14.35 44.23
CA GLU A 817 57.61 14.32 43.45
C GLU A 817 56.54 13.52 44.19
N GLN A 818 56.94 12.41 44.82
CA GLN A 818 56.07 11.60 45.68
C GLN A 818 55.51 12.39 46.88
N GLU A 819 56.34 13.17 47.59
CA GLU A 819 55.90 14.03 48.70
C GLU A 819 54.88 15.08 48.24
N LYS A 820 55.08 15.69 47.07
CA LYS A 820 54.15 16.68 46.50
C LYS A 820 52.76 16.07 46.22
N CYS A 821 52.70 14.91 45.58
CA CYS A 821 51.41 14.29 45.28
C CYS A 821 50.71 13.74 46.55
N LEU A 822 51.47 13.31 47.57
CA LEU A 822 50.92 12.93 48.89
C LEU A 822 50.29 14.11 49.62
N LEU A 823 50.87 15.31 49.53
CA LEU A 823 50.29 16.53 50.08
C LEU A 823 48.95 16.87 49.38
N MET A 824 48.90 16.74 48.05
CA MET A 824 47.66 16.94 47.27
C MET A 824 46.54 15.96 47.65
N LEU A 825 46.87 14.69 47.94
CA LEU A 825 45.89 13.70 48.39
C LEU A 825 45.37 13.97 49.81
N ASN A 826 46.23 14.47 50.71
CA ASN A 826 45.85 14.81 52.08
C ASN A 826 44.89 16.01 52.13
N ASP A 827 45.08 17.02 51.27
CA ASP A 827 44.14 18.14 51.11
C ASP A 827 42.76 17.67 50.60
N PHE A 828 42.71 16.58 49.83
CA PHE A 828 41.47 15.97 49.36
C PHE A 828 40.67 15.33 50.51
N ASN A 829 41.34 14.52 51.34
CA ASN A 829 40.72 13.88 52.50
C ASN A 829 40.21 14.91 53.53
N LEU A 830 40.91 16.04 53.70
CA LEU A 830 40.45 17.14 54.56
C LEU A 830 39.19 17.84 54.03
N LYS A 831 39.02 17.94 52.70
CA LYS A 831 37.84 18.53 52.06
C LYS A 831 36.63 17.58 51.92
N SER A 832 36.83 16.26 51.94
CA SER A 832 35.72 15.28 51.88
C SER A 832 35.13 14.94 53.25
N ILE A 833 35.80 15.34 54.34
CA ILE A 833 35.39 15.13 55.73
C ILE A 833 34.66 16.38 56.29
N LEU A 834 34.82 17.55 55.66
CA LEU A 834 34.01 18.76 55.86
C LEU A 834 32.77 18.73 54.96
#